data_AF-A0A8B6BJ29-F1
#
_entry.id   AF-A0A8B6BJ29-F1
#
_cell.length_a   1.000
_cell.length_b   1.000
_cell.length_c   1.000
_cell.angle_alpha   90.00
_cell.angle_beta   90.00
_cell.angle_gamma   90.00
#
_symmetry.space_group_name_H-M   'P 1'
#
loop_
_entity.id
_entity.type
_entity.pdbx_description
1 polymer ?
#
loop_
_entity_poly.entity_id
_entity_poly.type
_entity_poly.pdbx_seq_one_letter_code
_entity_poly.pdbx_strand_id
1 'polypeptide(L)'
;MFAKLKKKIEEQDGGAGDGNRTLSPLKGTSSVQSPSWKDHRGYESDSSSSALQSPTPFGASREDLRDPGGSREEILASLLKRTEQCKKFEGKITEYAAIIKEKNKNIEKLESSLQSQEAGHEQKINELKEQNQMNQSKMAETFSFSLKKKDEEKDELWAKITEYEEYKDKLYKQEEEKEELQGLASQELAKIKHLLLNTEEELTRVKNELKETQSCLDVTESTVKDLENKMTDLEEDRKHATLQSDKLTEENRILSKMISSLSKEKEKLKEESDLNQKVLNEKCVVLSTVEEKKIDIENQYQTLQYNYDTHKTKTNKLIEEKDEHIEQLKERIHVLEQRFQGQSLSGDDRVSALESESLSGDDRVSALESEVSTYIVGFCTQSLSGDDRVSALESERDSLEKKLEECREQLSEIKSTWSDKISHLEEQISHLNAKMVEDSDELSRSEQTAESTRESYQSQLSQLQTKLDDAEHKCEENWDLLNKKEKQFEKEKHNLETELNKQHFEKMDLETQLVSKITSLESQLMSEKQAKEHEKILLEQKIEQLEKQENDYLEKAAKLEEQVIQLEKNRDVLENEKYSLSNDELELKKKVSEMENTETELRSKISDHENKLTQSSKQLEELEQFLKSKESELHECIAEKDELLVRNAELSQKNLSVQSSSDSIINQLKSEIKDQDDHIDNLKQSHDSLQENVDVHEKKIKELEDGKEENEQTSTQVSTLEQTVTDLQEQLADKNKALKKQEQRLRDLQKTLQRELRVQPLPSDEPVVIDGASFTPPMQRKISESRNSPLKDNIDFKDHNPATISHVMKPFETNNHSDNGIDVHKNRTRNSDHLLRKDLENDVNFKYLKHVVLKFMLSREAEAVHLIRAISVLLHFSPDEQKMLHDTLEYRMSWFGIRPALGSGQKSKYIPPPF
;
A
#
# COMPACT_ATOMS: atom_id res chain seq x y z
N MET A 1 16.51 9.39 -0.93
CA MET A 1 17.97 9.47 -1.22
C MET A 1 18.45 10.84 -1.74
N PHE A 2 17.58 11.87 -1.85
CA PHE A 2 17.90 13.11 -2.56
C PHE A 2 19.00 14.00 -1.94
N ALA A 3 19.28 13.91 -0.64
CA ALA A 3 20.34 14.69 0.02
C ALA A 3 21.75 14.48 -0.57
N LYS A 4 21.99 13.40 -1.32
CA LYS A 4 23.28 13.15 -2.00
C LYS A 4 23.40 13.76 -3.40
N LEU A 5 22.32 14.30 -3.99
CA LEU A 5 22.40 15.05 -5.25
C LEU A 5 22.67 16.54 -5.01
N LYS A 6 21.98 17.18 -4.06
CA LYS A 6 22.08 18.64 -3.86
C LYS A 6 23.53 19.12 -3.60
N LYS A 7 24.28 18.40 -2.75
CA LYS A 7 25.70 18.71 -2.47
C LYS A 7 26.61 18.65 -3.71
N LYS A 8 26.24 17.91 -4.77
CA LYS A 8 27.06 17.75 -5.97
C LYS A 8 26.81 18.83 -7.04
N ILE A 9 25.86 19.73 -6.81
CA ILE A 9 25.60 20.89 -7.68
C ILE A 9 26.27 22.15 -7.09
N GLU A 10 26.29 22.28 -5.76
CA GLU A 10 26.95 23.39 -5.05
C GLU A 10 28.50 23.31 -5.09
N GLU A 11 29.09 22.17 -5.46
CA GLU A 11 30.55 21.96 -5.54
C GLU A 11 31.17 22.23 -6.94
N GLN A 12 30.41 22.76 -7.92
CA GLN A 12 30.89 22.83 -9.32
C GLN A 12 30.77 24.18 -10.05
N ASP A 13 30.29 25.25 -9.42
CA ASP A 13 30.25 26.59 -10.04
C ASP A 13 30.84 27.66 -9.10
N GLY A 14 32.08 28.07 -9.36
CA GLY A 14 32.88 28.85 -8.41
C GLY A 14 34.32 29.13 -8.85
N GLY A 15 34.51 29.78 -10.01
CA GLY A 15 35.83 30.16 -10.51
C GLY A 15 35.77 31.23 -11.60
N ALA A 16 35.92 32.50 -11.21
CA ALA A 16 35.85 33.66 -12.12
C ALA A 16 37.22 34.29 -12.41
N GLY A 17 37.35 34.90 -13.60
CA GLY A 17 38.54 35.60 -14.09
C GLY A 17 39.46 34.71 -14.94
N ASP A 18 40.10 35.19 -16.02
CA ASP A 18 40.04 36.49 -16.69
C ASP A 18 40.31 36.26 -18.21
N GLY A 19 39.83 37.12 -19.11
CA GLY A 19 39.80 36.80 -20.55
C GLY A 19 39.22 37.85 -21.51
N ASN A 20 39.33 39.14 -21.18
CA ASN A 20 38.95 40.30 -22.01
C ASN A 20 39.05 40.13 -23.57
N ARG A 21 37.90 40.21 -24.27
CA ARG A 21 37.71 41.08 -25.48
C ARG A 21 36.26 41.20 -25.97
N THR A 22 35.88 42.40 -26.37
CA THR A 22 34.59 42.79 -26.95
C THR A 22 34.43 42.37 -28.41
N LEU A 23 33.21 42.00 -28.84
CA LEU A 23 32.89 41.69 -30.24
C LEU A 23 32.00 42.77 -30.90
N SER A 24 32.42 43.21 -32.08
CA SER A 24 31.68 43.99 -33.08
C SER A 24 32.44 43.91 -34.43
N PRO A 25 31.77 44.08 -35.59
CA PRO A 25 31.67 42.93 -36.51
C PRO A 25 32.44 43.06 -37.85
N LEU A 26 32.17 42.09 -38.75
CA LEU A 26 32.47 41.99 -40.19
C LEU A 26 33.71 41.18 -40.62
N LYS A 27 33.55 40.56 -41.81
CA LYS A 27 34.47 39.67 -42.56
C LYS A 27 34.72 38.31 -41.89
N GLY A 28 34.46 37.16 -42.53
CA GLY A 28 33.91 36.89 -43.86
C GLY A 28 34.94 36.34 -44.84
N THR A 29 35.07 35.02 -44.87
CA THR A 29 35.87 34.25 -45.85
C THR A 29 35.19 32.91 -46.11
N SER A 30 34.76 32.66 -47.34
CA SER A 30 34.46 31.32 -47.86
C SER A 30 35.29 31.09 -49.13
N SER A 31 35.86 29.89 -49.27
CA SER A 31 36.84 29.58 -50.31
C SER A 31 36.29 28.51 -51.25
N VAL A 32 35.96 28.91 -52.48
CA VAL A 32 35.70 28.00 -53.60
C VAL A 32 36.44 28.53 -54.82
N GLN A 33 37.20 27.67 -55.51
CA GLN A 33 37.96 28.01 -56.70
C GLN A 33 37.14 27.73 -57.97
N SER A 34 37.04 28.70 -58.89
CA SER A 34 36.77 28.48 -60.32
C SER A 34 37.14 29.74 -61.14
N PRO A 35 37.37 29.63 -62.47
CA PRO A 35 38.25 30.59 -63.16
C PRO A 35 37.60 31.89 -63.65
N SER A 36 38.41 32.95 -63.64
CA SER A 36 38.11 34.29 -64.16
C SER A 36 37.70 34.30 -65.65
N TRP A 37 36.48 34.79 -65.92
CA TRP A 37 36.13 35.52 -67.13
C TRP A 37 35.46 36.84 -66.74
N LYS A 38 35.79 37.94 -67.43
CA LYS A 38 35.24 39.28 -67.14
C LYS A 38 34.26 39.69 -68.24
N ASP A 39 33.05 40.02 -67.86
CA ASP A 39 32.17 40.85 -68.69
C ASP A 39 32.52 42.34 -68.52
N HIS A 40 32.58 43.05 -69.64
CA HIS A 40 32.47 44.51 -69.68
C HIS A 40 31.39 44.88 -70.70
N ARG A 41 30.33 45.56 -70.24
CA ARG A 41 29.49 46.40 -71.11
C ARG A 41 29.72 47.86 -70.77
N GLY A 42 30.02 48.64 -71.79
CA GLY A 42 30.07 50.10 -71.78
C GLY A 42 29.90 50.55 -73.22
N TYR A 43 28.81 51.26 -73.51
CA TYR A 43 28.64 51.93 -74.79
C TYR A 43 29.61 53.11 -74.87
N GLU A 44 30.24 53.33 -76.02
CA GLU A 44 29.84 54.43 -76.90
C GLU A 44 30.45 54.29 -78.30
N SER A 45 29.93 55.05 -79.25
CA SER A 45 30.34 55.05 -80.65
C SER A 45 31.51 56.00 -80.90
N ASP A 46 32.41 55.65 -81.83
CA ASP A 46 32.65 56.57 -82.94
C ASP A 46 33.16 55.88 -84.22
N SER A 47 33.13 56.62 -85.33
CA SER A 47 33.51 56.16 -86.67
C SER A 47 34.95 56.54 -87.01
N SER A 48 35.73 55.63 -87.64
CA SER A 48 36.61 56.02 -88.77
C SER A 48 37.33 54.86 -89.47
N SER A 49 37.44 55.05 -90.79
CA SER A 49 38.26 54.35 -91.79
C SER A 49 39.65 53.87 -91.34
N SER A 50 40.06 52.69 -91.82
CA SER A 50 41.46 52.27 -91.96
C SER A 50 41.60 51.22 -93.07
N ALA A 51 41.86 51.66 -94.30
CA ALA A 51 42.02 50.76 -95.44
C ALA A 51 43.48 50.27 -95.61
N LEU A 52 43.62 48.95 -95.82
CA LEU A 52 44.59 48.27 -96.68
C LEU A 52 45.97 48.94 -96.90
N GLN A 53 47.03 48.33 -96.34
CA GLN A 53 48.36 48.44 -96.95
C GLN A 53 48.44 47.57 -98.22
N SER A 54 49.08 48.10 -99.26
CA SER A 54 49.19 47.50 -100.58
C SER A 54 50.41 46.58 -100.75
N PRO A 55 50.32 45.56 -101.60
CA PRO A 55 51.48 44.96 -102.24
C PRO A 55 51.39 44.98 -103.78
N THR A 56 52.24 45.78 -104.44
CA THR A 56 52.55 45.60 -105.87
C THR A 56 53.98 46.07 -106.21
N PRO A 57 54.80 45.25 -106.91
CA PRO A 57 56.17 45.62 -107.31
C PRO A 57 56.29 46.07 -108.79
N PHE A 58 57.53 46.42 -109.18
CA PHE A 58 58.02 46.84 -110.52
C PHE A 58 57.59 48.23 -111.04
N GLY A 59 58.42 48.98 -111.79
CA GLY A 59 59.85 48.76 -112.09
C GLY A 59 60.23 48.77 -113.58
N ALA A 60 60.09 49.92 -114.26
CA ALA A 60 60.52 50.22 -115.63
C ALA A 60 60.52 51.76 -115.79
N SER A 61 61.49 52.51 -116.34
CA SER A 61 62.66 52.27 -117.21
C SER A 61 62.33 51.66 -118.58
N ARG A 62 62.65 52.29 -119.73
CA ARG A 62 63.45 53.50 -120.03
C ARG A 62 63.22 53.91 -121.50
N GLU A 63 63.58 55.15 -121.89
CA GLU A 63 63.88 55.57 -123.30
C GLU A 63 62.72 55.50 -124.34
N ASP A 64 62.72 56.21 -125.47
CA ASP A 64 63.52 57.37 -125.95
C ASP A 64 62.68 58.23 -126.93
N LEU A 65 63.22 59.35 -127.43
CA LEU A 65 62.70 60.08 -128.58
C LEU A 65 62.97 59.32 -129.90
N ARG A 66 61.97 59.25 -130.81
CA ARG A 66 62.09 59.78 -132.19
C ARG A 66 60.86 59.56 -133.08
N ASP A 67 60.60 60.60 -133.86
CA ASP A 67 60.06 60.58 -135.23
C ASP A 67 61.19 61.15 -136.14
N PRO A 68 61.23 60.95 -137.47
CA PRO A 68 60.45 60.02 -138.31
C PRO A 68 61.31 58.92 -138.96
N GLY A 69 60.65 57.90 -139.54
CA GLY A 69 61.33 56.87 -140.34
C GLY A 69 60.49 55.70 -140.88
N GLY A 70 59.18 55.64 -140.62
CA GLY A 70 58.29 54.54 -141.01
C GLY A 70 56.97 55.03 -141.64
N SER A 71 56.25 54.14 -142.32
CA SER A 71 55.00 54.50 -143.01
C SER A 71 53.85 54.77 -142.04
N ARG A 72 52.93 55.64 -142.46
CA ARG A 72 51.67 56.01 -141.77
C ARG A 72 50.82 54.80 -141.35
N GLU A 73 50.96 53.66 -142.03
CA GLU A 73 50.18 52.44 -141.77
C GLU A 73 50.64 51.68 -140.51
N GLU A 74 51.93 51.67 -140.17
CA GLU A 74 52.43 50.88 -139.02
C GLU A 74 51.93 51.45 -137.67
N ILE A 75 51.82 52.78 -137.57
CA ILE A 75 51.30 53.46 -136.38
C ILE A 75 49.82 53.10 -136.15
N LEU A 76 49.02 53.03 -137.21
CA LEU A 76 47.60 52.65 -137.13
C LEU A 76 47.42 51.18 -136.71
N ALA A 77 48.25 50.27 -137.25
CA ALA A 77 48.24 48.85 -136.85
C ALA A 77 48.62 48.67 -135.37
N SER A 78 49.62 49.43 -134.88
CA SER A 78 50.04 49.42 -133.48
C SER A 78 48.95 49.94 -132.53
N LEU A 79 48.26 51.02 -132.91
CA LEU A 79 47.11 51.57 -132.16
C LEU A 79 45.92 50.60 -132.12
N LEU A 80 45.59 49.93 -133.23
CA LEU A 80 44.55 48.90 -133.26
C LEU A 80 44.88 47.74 -132.31
N LYS A 81 46.11 47.21 -132.39
CA LYS A 81 46.57 46.11 -131.53
C LYS A 81 46.56 46.47 -130.04
N ARG A 82 46.92 47.71 -129.68
CA ARG A 82 46.81 48.22 -128.30
C ARG A 82 45.34 48.39 -127.88
N THR A 83 44.46 48.85 -128.78
CA THR A 83 43.01 48.97 -128.53
C THR A 83 42.36 47.60 -128.29
N GLU A 84 42.75 46.56 -129.03
CA GLU A 84 42.32 45.18 -128.77
C GLU A 84 42.81 44.64 -127.42
N GLN A 85 44.03 45.00 -127.01
CA GLN A 85 44.54 44.65 -125.68
C GLN A 85 43.75 45.36 -124.58
N CYS A 86 43.45 46.66 -124.73
CA CYS A 86 42.56 47.39 -123.82
C CYS A 86 41.20 46.69 -123.70
N LYS A 87 40.54 46.36 -124.82
CA LYS A 87 39.27 45.60 -124.81
C LYS A 87 39.36 44.23 -124.12
N LYS A 88 40.49 43.53 -124.25
CA LYS A 88 40.74 42.25 -123.55
C LYS A 88 40.97 42.43 -122.05
N PHE A 89 41.56 43.55 -121.61
CA PHE A 89 41.67 43.88 -120.19
C PHE A 89 40.35 44.40 -119.62
N GLU A 90 39.60 45.24 -120.34
CA GLU A 90 38.24 45.68 -120.01
C GLU A 90 37.30 44.48 -119.82
N GLY A 91 37.31 43.52 -120.75
CA GLY A 91 36.53 42.27 -120.63
C GLY A 91 36.91 41.43 -119.41
N LYS A 92 38.20 41.33 -119.07
CA LYS A 92 38.64 40.67 -117.83
C LYS A 92 38.24 41.46 -116.58
N ILE A 93 38.23 42.79 -116.64
CA ILE A 93 37.80 43.64 -115.52
C ILE A 93 36.29 43.50 -115.29
N THR A 94 35.46 43.42 -116.34
CA THR A 94 34.02 43.16 -116.18
C THR A 94 33.73 41.73 -115.71
N GLU A 95 34.51 40.74 -116.15
CA GLU A 95 34.45 39.36 -115.65
C GLU A 95 34.84 39.27 -114.17
N TYR A 96 35.96 39.87 -113.75
CA TYR A 96 36.34 39.94 -112.33
C TYR A 96 35.33 40.74 -111.49
N ALA A 97 34.77 41.83 -112.02
CA ALA A 97 33.72 42.58 -111.33
C ALA A 97 32.42 41.76 -111.15
N ALA A 98 32.07 40.93 -112.14
CA ALA A 98 30.95 39.99 -112.02
C ALA A 98 31.22 38.91 -110.95
N ILE A 99 32.41 38.31 -110.97
CA ILE A 99 32.84 37.29 -109.97
C ILE A 99 32.88 37.89 -108.55
N ILE A 100 33.37 39.13 -108.39
CA ILE A 100 33.36 39.84 -107.10
C ILE A 100 31.91 40.10 -106.66
N LYS A 101 31.04 40.58 -107.55
CA LYS A 101 29.62 40.81 -107.24
C LYS A 101 28.88 39.54 -106.84
N GLU A 102 29.18 38.41 -107.49
CA GLU A 102 28.62 37.11 -107.13
C GLU A 102 29.17 36.59 -105.79
N LYS A 103 30.49 36.73 -105.54
CA LYS A 103 31.08 36.38 -104.24
C LYS A 103 30.52 37.23 -103.11
N ASN A 104 30.39 38.54 -103.29
CA ASN A 104 29.77 39.43 -102.30
C ASN A 104 28.32 39.01 -102.02
N LYS A 105 27.52 38.72 -103.06
CA LYS A 105 26.14 38.22 -102.90
C LYS A 105 26.06 36.86 -102.19
N ASN A 106 27.10 36.04 -102.26
CA ASN A 106 27.17 34.78 -101.52
C ASN A 106 27.71 34.97 -100.09
N ILE A 107 28.58 35.96 -99.86
CA ILE A 107 28.99 36.41 -98.52
C ILE A 107 27.78 36.98 -97.77
N GLU A 108 27.05 37.95 -98.35
CA GLU A 108 25.82 38.54 -97.79
C GLU A 108 24.79 37.46 -97.35
N LYS A 109 24.63 36.39 -98.13
CA LYS A 109 23.76 35.25 -97.78
C LYS A 109 24.29 34.41 -96.63
N LEU A 110 25.60 34.15 -96.60
CA LEU A 110 26.25 33.38 -95.53
C LEU A 110 26.23 34.16 -94.22
N GLU A 111 26.50 35.47 -94.27
CA GLU A 111 26.37 36.41 -93.15
C GLU A 111 24.93 36.47 -92.66
N SER A 112 23.94 36.61 -93.55
CA SER A 112 22.52 36.59 -93.18
C SER A 112 22.09 35.26 -92.54
N SER A 113 22.65 34.14 -93.02
CA SER A 113 22.36 32.81 -92.47
C SER A 113 23.04 32.60 -91.11
N LEU A 114 24.27 33.06 -90.96
CA LEU A 114 25.03 33.03 -89.71
C LEU A 114 24.35 33.91 -88.66
N GLN A 115 24.01 35.16 -88.99
CA GLN A 115 23.32 36.09 -88.09
C GLN A 115 21.95 35.56 -87.65
N SER A 116 21.21 34.89 -88.56
CA SER A 116 19.95 34.20 -88.23
C SER A 116 20.18 33.02 -87.27
N GLN A 117 21.25 32.24 -87.48
CA GLN A 117 21.63 31.15 -86.58
C GLN A 117 22.11 31.65 -85.21
N GLU A 118 22.90 32.74 -85.17
CA GLU A 118 23.37 33.39 -83.95
C GLU A 118 22.21 33.97 -83.13
N ALA A 119 21.26 34.66 -83.77
CA ALA A 119 20.03 35.12 -83.11
C ALA A 119 19.20 33.95 -82.54
N GLY A 120 19.09 32.84 -83.28
CA GLY A 120 18.44 31.62 -82.80
C GLY A 120 19.14 30.99 -81.60
N HIS A 121 20.48 31.00 -81.56
CA HIS A 121 21.26 30.54 -80.41
C HIS A 121 21.15 31.50 -79.21
N GLU A 122 21.18 32.82 -79.42
CA GLU A 122 21.03 33.81 -78.34
C GLU A 122 19.64 33.74 -77.71
N GLN A 123 18.58 33.58 -78.51
CA GLN A 123 17.24 33.30 -78.01
C GLN A 123 17.24 32.01 -77.17
N LYS A 124 17.79 30.90 -77.67
CA LYS A 124 17.89 29.61 -76.95
C LYS A 124 18.62 29.74 -75.61
N ILE A 125 19.69 30.52 -75.57
CA ILE A 125 20.47 30.80 -74.37
C ILE A 125 19.64 31.60 -73.36
N ASN A 126 18.83 32.56 -73.81
CA ASN A 126 17.99 33.36 -72.93
C ASN A 126 16.79 32.56 -72.40
N GLU A 127 16.14 31.73 -73.23
CA GLU A 127 15.12 30.75 -72.80
C GLU A 127 15.67 29.83 -71.69
N LEU A 128 16.89 29.29 -71.88
CA LEU A 128 17.52 28.41 -70.88
C LEU A 128 17.92 29.16 -69.59
N LYS A 129 18.34 30.43 -69.67
CA LYS A 129 18.60 31.27 -68.48
C LYS A 129 17.33 31.50 -67.69
N GLU A 130 16.25 31.91 -68.35
CA GLU A 130 14.96 32.21 -67.72
C GLU A 130 14.35 30.94 -67.09
N GLN A 131 14.41 29.81 -67.79
CA GLN A 131 13.96 28.52 -67.25
C GLN A 131 14.80 28.07 -66.02
N ASN A 132 16.11 28.28 -66.03
CA ASN A 132 16.98 27.98 -64.89
C ASN A 132 16.72 28.92 -63.71
N GLN A 133 16.54 30.23 -63.95
CA GLN A 133 16.17 31.21 -62.93
C GLN A 133 14.79 30.91 -62.31
N MET A 134 13.82 30.51 -63.12
CA MET A 134 12.50 30.08 -62.64
C MET A 134 12.60 28.81 -61.78
N ASN A 135 13.44 27.84 -62.16
CA ASN A 135 13.67 26.63 -61.36
C ASN A 135 14.40 26.95 -60.04
N GLN A 136 15.32 27.91 -60.03
CA GLN A 136 15.97 28.39 -58.81
C GLN A 136 14.99 29.10 -57.88
N SER A 137 14.08 29.94 -58.40
CA SER A 137 13.02 30.58 -57.60
C SER A 137 12.10 29.52 -56.97
N LYS A 138 11.64 28.54 -57.77
CA LYS A 138 10.80 27.43 -57.28
C LYS A 138 11.48 26.58 -56.21
N MET A 139 12.79 26.34 -56.31
CA MET A 139 13.54 25.69 -55.22
C MET A 139 13.65 26.59 -53.98
N ALA A 140 13.95 27.88 -54.14
CA ALA A 140 14.01 28.83 -53.02
C ALA A 140 12.65 28.94 -52.29
N GLU A 141 11.54 29.01 -53.02
CA GLU A 141 10.18 29.05 -52.50
C GLU A 141 9.81 27.75 -51.75
N THR A 142 10.12 26.58 -52.32
CA THR A 142 9.83 25.29 -51.66
C THR A 142 10.71 25.03 -50.44
N PHE A 143 11.99 25.42 -50.46
CA PHE A 143 12.84 25.42 -49.26
C PHE A 143 12.34 26.43 -48.21
N SER A 144 11.95 27.64 -48.60
CA SER A 144 11.42 28.65 -47.68
C SER A 144 10.11 28.21 -47.02
N PHE A 145 9.21 27.56 -47.79
CA PHE A 145 7.97 26.99 -47.27
C PHE A 145 8.23 25.84 -46.30
N SER A 146 9.18 24.95 -46.64
CA SER A 146 9.61 23.85 -45.77
C SER A 146 10.24 24.36 -44.46
N LEU A 147 11.06 25.43 -44.52
CA LEU A 147 11.61 26.09 -43.33
C LEU A 147 10.49 26.67 -42.46
N LYS A 148 9.60 27.48 -43.04
CA LYS A 148 8.50 28.11 -42.31
C LYS A 148 7.61 27.08 -41.62
N LYS A 149 7.29 25.97 -42.30
CA LYS A 149 6.56 24.86 -41.69
C LYS A 149 7.34 24.21 -40.53
N LYS A 150 8.67 24.11 -40.61
CA LYS A 150 9.49 23.59 -39.51
C LYS A 150 9.60 24.54 -38.32
N ASP A 151 9.55 25.85 -38.54
CA ASP A 151 9.40 26.82 -37.46
C ASP A 151 8.00 26.77 -36.83
N GLU A 152 6.94 26.63 -37.63
CA GLU A 152 5.56 26.43 -37.14
C GLU A 152 5.43 25.14 -36.30
N GLU A 153 5.94 23.99 -36.79
CA GLU A 153 5.98 22.73 -36.05
C GLU A 153 6.81 22.84 -34.74
N LYS A 154 7.89 23.64 -34.75
CA LYS A 154 8.73 23.89 -33.58
C LYS A 154 8.02 24.75 -32.54
N ASP A 155 7.35 25.81 -32.97
CA ASP A 155 6.67 26.74 -32.06
C ASP A 155 5.41 26.10 -31.45
N GLU A 156 4.71 25.22 -32.18
CA GLU A 156 3.68 24.32 -31.62
C GLU A 156 4.22 23.40 -30.52
N LEU A 157 5.42 22.83 -30.70
CA LEU A 157 6.05 21.96 -29.72
C LEU A 157 6.49 22.74 -28.47
N TRP A 158 7.02 23.96 -28.64
CA TRP A 158 7.33 24.85 -27.52
C TRP A 158 6.07 25.24 -26.73
N ALA A 159 4.97 25.60 -27.41
CA ALA A 159 3.71 25.92 -26.74
C ALA A 159 3.21 24.75 -25.87
N LYS A 160 3.24 23.52 -26.40
CA LYS A 160 2.89 22.29 -25.66
C LYS A 160 3.83 22.03 -24.48
N ILE A 161 5.13 22.30 -24.62
CA ILE A 161 6.08 22.18 -23.49
C ILE A 161 5.71 23.14 -22.37
N THR A 162 5.46 24.43 -22.65
CA THR A 162 5.01 25.39 -21.62
C THR A 162 3.67 25.02 -21.00
N GLU A 163 2.72 24.46 -21.77
CA GLU A 163 1.44 23.99 -21.23
C GLU A 163 1.63 22.80 -20.26
N TYR A 164 2.52 21.85 -20.58
CA TYR A 164 2.88 20.76 -19.68
C TYR A 164 3.66 21.24 -18.43
N GLU A 165 4.51 22.25 -18.56
CA GLU A 165 5.21 22.86 -17.41
C GLU A 165 4.23 23.59 -16.49
N GLU A 166 3.34 24.42 -17.03
CA GLU A 166 2.25 25.04 -16.27
C GLU A 166 1.34 24.00 -15.57
N TYR A 167 0.98 22.92 -16.26
CA TYR A 167 0.13 21.86 -15.70
C TYR A 167 0.82 21.10 -14.55
N LYS A 168 2.12 20.83 -14.70
CA LYS A 168 2.98 20.23 -13.68
C LYS A 168 3.13 21.13 -12.45
N ASP A 169 3.31 22.43 -12.63
CA ASP A 169 3.42 23.38 -11.51
C ASP A 169 2.09 23.55 -10.78
N LYS A 170 0.96 23.53 -11.51
CA LYS A 170 -0.39 23.47 -10.92
C LYS A 170 -0.60 22.19 -10.10
N LEU A 171 -0.11 21.04 -10.57
CA LEU A 171 -0.14 19.78 -9.80
C LEU A 171 0.73 19.84 -8.54
N TYR A 172 1.97 20.35 -8.61
CA TYR A 172 2.81 20.48 -7.43
C TYR A 172 2.19 21.40 -6.38
N LYS A 173 1.58 22.52 -6.79
CA LYS A 173 0.88 23.41 -5.87
C LYS A 173 -0.34 22.76 -5.22
N GLN A 174 -1.08 21.92 -5.94
CA GLN A 174 -2.17 21.13 -5.36
C GLN A 174 -1.69 20.05 -4.38
N GLU A 175 -0.52 19.47 -4.60
CA GLU A 175 0.11 18.53 -3.65
C GLU A 175 0.62 19.27 -2.39
N GLU A 176 1.19 20.47 -2.55
CA GLU A 176 1.62 21.34 -1.44
C GLU A 176 0.43 21.82 -0.58
N GLU A 177 -0.62 22.37 -1.19
CA GLU A 177 -1.88 22.75 -0.52
C GLU A 177 -2.53 21.56 0.23
N LYS A 178 -2.37 20.35 -0.31
CA LYS A 178 -2.85 19.10 0.30
C LYS A 178 -1.96 18.61 1.46
N GLU A 179 -0.64 18.75 1.36
CA GLU A 179 0.28 18.49 2.49
C GLU A 179 0.05 19.49 3.63
N GLU A 180 -0.21 20.77 3.34
CA GLU A 180 -0.62 21.77 4.34
C GLU A 180 -1.94 21.40 5.03
N LEU A 181 -2.97 21.04 4.25
CA LEU A 181 -4.26 20.58 4.79
C LEU A 181 -4.12 19.30 5.64
N GLN A 182 -3.27 18.36 5.24
CA GLN A 182 -2.97 17.16 6.03
C GLN A 182 -2.20 17.50 7.31
N GLY A 183 -1.29 18.49 7.27
CA GLY A 183 -0.59 19.02 8.44
C GLY A 183 -1.56 19.65 9.44
N LEU A 184 -2.47 20.51 8.98
CA LEU A 184 -3.52 21.12 9.80
C LEU A 184 -4.45 20.07 10.42
N ALA A 185 -4.93 19.10 9.62
CA ALA A 185 -5.76 18.00 10.13
C ALA A 185 -5.03 17.16 11.19
N SER A 186 -3.72 16.94 11.03
CA SER A 186 -2.89 16.24 12.02
C SER A 186 -2.71 17.07 13.30
N GLN A 187 -2.60 18.40 13.19
CA GLN A 187 -2.51 19.31 14.33
C GLN A 187 -3.83 19.38 15.12
N GLU A 188 -4.98 19.47 14.45
CA GLU A 188 -6.29 19.44 15.10
C GLU A 188 -6.55 18.08 15.76
N LEU A 189 -6.19 16.96 15.12
CA LEU A 189 -6.28 15.64 15.73
C LEU A 189 -5.40 15.53 17.00
N ALA A 190 -4.21 16.13 17.00
CA ALA A 190 -3.35 16.18 18.18
C ALA A 190 -3.94 17.04 19.31
N LYS A 191 -4.54 18.21 18.99
CA LYS A 191 -5.27 19.04 19.95
C LYS A 191 -6.46 18.29 20.56
N ILE A 192 -7.27 17.62 19.74
CA ILE A 192 -8.42 16.83 20.18
C ILE A 192 -7.96 15.66 21.07
N LYS A 193 -6.88 14.96 20.72
CA LYS A 193 -6.28 13.90 21.56
C LYS A 193 -5.83 14.44 22.92
N HIS A 194 -5.16 15.59 22.96
CA HIS A 194 -4.73 16.22 24.21
C HIS A 194 -5.93 16.68 25.06
N LEU A 195 -6.97 17.25 24.45
CA LEU A 195 -8.17 17.69 25.15
C LEU A 195 -8.91 16.49 25.77
N LEU A 196 -9.07 15.40 25.00
CA LEU A 196 -9.66 14.15 25.48
C LEU A 196 -8.86 13.57 26.65
N LEU A 197 -7.53 13.48 26.53
CA LEU A 197 -6.67 12.96 27.59
C LEU A 197 -6.81 13.79 28.88
N ASN A 198 -6.79 15.12 28.78
CA ASN A 198 -7.00 16.00 29.94
C ASN A 198 -8.39 15.78 30.57
N THR A 199 -9.45 15.63 29.77
CA THR A 199 -10.80 15.31 30.31
C THR A 199 -10.89 13.91 30.93
N GLU A 200 -10.08 12.95 30.48
CA GLU A 200 -9.99 11.60 31.09
C GLU A 200 -9.20 11.62 32.40
N GLU A 201 -8.13 12.42 32.49
CA GLU A 201 -7.38 12.68 33.72
C GLU A 201 -8.23 13.44 34.76
N GLU A 202 -8.99 14.45 34.33
CA GLU A 202 -9.95 15.15 35.21
C GLU A 202 -11.09 14.22 35.65
N LEU A 203 -11.66 13.41 34.75
CA LEU A 203 -12.71 12.43 35.09
C LEU A 203 -12.21 11.36 36.08
N THR A 204 -10.98 10.88 35.92
CA THR A 204 -10.38 9.90 36.85
C THR A 204 -10.01 10.53 38.18
N ARG A 205 -9.54 11.78 38.19
CA ARG A 205 -9.36 12.58 39.42
C ARG A 205 -10.68 12.75 40.19
N VAL A 206 -11.74 13.22 39.53
CA VAL A 206 -13.06 13.43 40.17
C VAL A 206 -13.65 12.11 40.68
N LYS A 207 -13.45 10.99 39.98
CA LYS A 207 -13.83 9.65 40.48
C LYS A 207 -13.06 9.24 41.75
N ASN A 208 -11.79 9.61 41.87
CA ASN A 208 -11.00 9.34 43.07
C ASN A 208 -11.43 10.25 44.23
N GLU A 209 -11.60 11.56 43.99
CA GLU A 209 -12.11 12.51 44.98
C GLU A 209 -13.50 12.09 45.50
N LEU A 210 -14.42 11.68 44.60
CA LEU A 210 -15.72 11.12 44.98
C LEU A 210 -15.58 9.87 45.86
N LYS A 211 -14.67 8.95 45.52
CA LYS A 211 -14.43 7.73 46.31
C LYS A 211 -13.84 8.03 47.68
N GLU A 212 -12.96 9.03 47.79
CA GLU A 212 -12.41 9.49 49.07
C GLU A 212 -13.48 10.17 49.93
N THR A 213 -14.34 11.02 49.34
CA THR A 213 -15.47 11.62 50.07
C THR A 213 -16.50 10.57 50.51
N GLN A 214 -16.78 9.54 49.71
CA GLN A 214 -17.62 8.40 50.13
C GLN A 214 -16.99 7.66 51.30
N SER A 215 -15.70 7.31 51.23
CA SER A 215 -15.02 6.65 52.35
C SER A 215 -14.94 7.52 53.60
N CYS A 216 -14.99 8.84 53.48
CA CYS A 216 -15.09 9.77 54.60
C CYS A 216 -16.54 9.79 55.15
N LEU A 217 -17.55 9.80 54.28
CA LEU A 217 -18.96 9.70 54.63
C LEU A 217 -19.23 8.42 55.44
N ASP A 218 -18.82 7.26 54.92
CA ASP A 218 -18.96 5.94 55.56
C ASP A 218 -18.37 5.93 57.00
N VAL A 219 -17.22 6.59 57.18
CA VAL A 219 -16.59 6.77 58.50
C VAL A 219 -17.41 7.71 59.38
N THR A 220 -17.88 8.85 58.85
CA THR A 220 -18.73 9.77 59.63
C THR A 220 -20.06 9.12 60.06
N GLU A 221 -20.73 8.37 59.17
CA GLU A 221 -21.93 7.60 59.50
C GLU A 221 -21.66 6.57 60.60
N SER A 222 -20.53 5.86 60.55
CA SER A 222 -20.11 4.97 61.64
C SER A 222 -19.91 5.73 62.96
N THR A 223 -19.27 6.91 62.93
CA THR A 223 -19.09 7.71 64.17
C THR A 223 -20.37 8.32 64.69
N VAL A 224 -21.32 8.70 63.82
CA VAL A 224 -22.66 9.16 64.22
C VAL A 224 -23.38 8.01 64.91
N LYS A 225 -23.39 6.82 64.33
CA LYS A 225 -24.00 5.62 64.93
C LYS A 225 -23.36 5.24 66.28
N ASP A 226 -22.05 5.36 66.41
CA ASP A 226 -21.33 5.17 67.68
C ASP A 226 -21.61 6.27 68.73
N LEU A 227 -22.09 7.43 68.32
CA LEU A 227 -22.56 8.50 69.20
C LEU A 227 -24.04 8.34 69.56
N GLU A 228 -24.88 7.88 68.62
CA GLU A 228 -26.28 7.52 68.85
C GLU A 228 -26.39 6.40 69.89
N ASN A 229 -25.60 5.33 69.75
CA ASN A 229 -25.54 4.24 70.73
C ASN A 229 -25.14 4.76 72.14
N LYS A 230 -24.10 5.62 72.22
CA LYS A 230 -23.69 6.23 73.49
C LYS A 230 -24.76 7.17 74.07
N MET A 231 -25.52 7.84 73.21
CA MET A 231 -26.65 8.66 73.66
C MET A 231 -27.80 7.80 74.19
N THR A 232 -28.08 6.63 73.61
CA THR A 232 -29.07 5.69 74.18
C THR A 232 -28.59 5.12 75.52
N ASP A 233 -27.30 4.75 75.63
CA ASP A 233 -26.71 4.25 76.89
C ASP A 233 -26.81 5.33 78.00
N LEU A 234 -26.37 6.56 77.71
CA LEU A 234 -26.44 7.69 78.65
C LEU A 234 -27.88 8.11 78.96
N GLU A 235 -28.83 7.90 78.05
CA GLU A 235 -30.24 8.08 78.34
C GLU A 235 -30.78 7.03 79.32
N GLU A 236 -30.36 5.76 79.22
CA GLU A 236 -30.74 4.70 80.16
C GLU A 236 -30.10 4.90 81.54
N ASP A 237 -28.82 5.25 81.60
CA ASP A 237 -28.15 5.68 82.84
C ASP A 237 -28.86 6.87 83.48
N ARG A 238 -29.26 7.89 82.69
CA ARG A 238 -30.03 9.04 83.18
C ARG A 238 -31.38 8.60 83.73
N LYS A 239 -32.12 7.72 83.03
CA LYS A 239 -33.42 7.18 83.48
C LYS A 239 -33.27 6.40 84.80
N HIS A 240 -32.21 5.62 84.96
CA HIS A 240 -31.89 4.91 86.19
C HIS A 240 -31.53 5.88 87.33
N ALA A 241 -30.69 6.88 87.06
CA ALA A 241 -30.30 7.90 88.04
C ALA A 241 -31.50 8.74 88.52
N THR A 242 -32.41 9.13 87.63
CA THR A 242 -33.66 9.80 88.03
C THR A 242 -34.54 8.90 88.89
N LEU A 243 -34.71 7.62 88.50
CA LEU A 243 -35.51 6.66 89.29
C LEU A 243 -34.90 6.39 90.68
N GLN A 244 -33.58 6.45 90.81
CA GLN A 244 -32.89 6.35 92.10
C GLN A 244 -33.03 7.64 92.93
N SER A 245 -32.93 8.81 92.29
CA SER A 245 -33.21 10.10 92.92
C SER A 245 -34.65 10.15 93.47
N ASP A 246 -35.64 9.77 92.68
CA ASP A 246 -37.05 9.77 93.07
C ASP A 246 -37.29 8.91 94.31
N LYS A 247 -36.74 7.68 94.33
CA LYS A 247 -36.77 6.79 95.52
C LYS A 247 -36.16 7.46 96.75
N LEU A 248 -34.97 8.06 96.60
CA LEU A 248 -34.30 8.77 97.70
C LEU A 248 -35.09 10.01 98.16
N THR A 249 -35.78 10.73 97.28
CA THR A 249 -36.65 11.85 97.70
C THR A 249 -37.89 11.36 98.45
N GLU A 250 -38.49 10.24 98.06
CA GLU A 250 -39.63 9.63 98.77
C GLU A 250 -39.20 9.07 100.13
N GLU A 251 -38.06 8.39 100.22
CA GLU A 251 -37.44 7.96 101.50
C GLU A 251 -37.16 9.16 102.42
N ASN A 252 -36.53 10.22 101.90
CA ASN A 252 -36.32 11.46 102.66
C ASN A 252 -37.64 12.13 103.05
N ARG A 253 -38.71 12.05 102.24
CA ARG A 253 -40.04 12.56 102.56
C ARG A 253 -40.73 11.73 103.66
N ILE A 254 -40.46 10.43 103.72
CA ILE A 254 -40.94 9.54 104.79
C ILE A 254 -40.17 9.83 106.09
N LEU A 255 -38.84 9.89 106.03
CA LEU A 255 -37.98 10.24 107.18
C LEU A 255 -38.31 11.63 107.74
N SER A 256 -38.51 12.63 106.88
CA SER A 256 -38.91 13.98 107.30
C SER A 256 -40.26 14.01 108.03
N LYS A 257 -41.24 13.19 107.58
CA LYS A 257 -42.52 13.02 108.30
C LYS A 257 -42.31 12.33 109.65
N MET A 258 -41.47 11.30 109.72
CA MET A 258 -41.15 10.58 110.96
C MET A 258 -40.44 11.48 111.98
N ILE A 259 -39.46 12.28 111.53
CA ILE A 259 -38.79 13.32 112.34
C ILE A 259 -39.79 14.36 112.83
N SER A 260 -40.74 14.79 111.99
CA SER A 260 -41.79 15.73 112.41
C SER A 260 -42.72 15.15 113.48
N SER A 261 -43.10 13.86 113.40
CA SER A 261 -43.85 13.20 114.48
C SER A 261 -43.05 13.05 115.76
N LEU A 262 -41.79 12.58 115.68
CA LEU A 262 -40.91 12.41 116.83
C LEU A 262 -40.58 13.74 117.51
N SER A 263 -40.45 14.84 116.74
CA SER A 263 -40.25 16.18 117.30
C SER A 263 -41.49 16.69 118.05
N LYS A 264 -42.70 16.37 117.58
CA LYS A 264 -43.96 16.71 118.27
C LYS A 264 -44.16 15.88 119.53
N GLU A 265 -43.74 14.62 119.52
CA GLU A 265 -43.74 13.74 120.68
C GLU A 265 -42.71 14.19 121.72
N LYS A 266 -41.49 14.52 121.29
CA LYS A 266 -40.44 15.11 122.13
C LYS A 266 -40.90 16.40 122.81
N GLU A 267 -41.55 17.31 122.07
CA GLU A 267 -42.00 18.58 122.67
C GLU A 267 -43.12 18.37 123.68
N LYS A 268 -44.07 17.44 123.44
CA LYS A 268 -45.08 17.03 124.44
C LYS A 268 -44.45 16.44 125.71
N LEU A 269 -43.47 15.55 125.56
CA LEU A 269 -42.74 14.96 126.69
C LEU A 269 -41.94 16.01 127.46
N LYS A 270 -41.47 17.06 126.78
CA LYS A 270 -40.85 18.23 127.41
C LYS A 270 -41.87 19.10 128.14
N GLU A 271 -43.02 19.41 127.53
CA GLU A 271 -44.13 20.12 128.19
C GLU A 271 -44.59 19.38 129.46
N GLU A 272 -44.71 18.06 129.39
CA GLU A 272 -45.03 17.19 130.54
C GLU A 272 -43.90 17.19 131.59
N SER A 273 -42.64 17.17 131.19
CA SER A 273 -41.49 17.27 132.09
C SER A 273 -41.42 18.63 132.80
N ASP A 274 -41.62 19.72 132.07
CA ASP A 274 -41.61 21.09 132.60
C ASP A 274 -42.80 21.32 133.56
N LEU A 275 -43.97 20.77 133.24
CA LEU A 275 -45.13 20.75 134.14
C LEU A 275 -44.86 19.93 135.42
N ASN A 276 -44.27 18.74 135.30
CA ASN A 276 -43.89 17.92 136.44
C ASN A 276 -42.82 18.61 137.31
N GLN A 277 -41.84 19.29 136.71
CA GLN A 277 -40.85 20.08 137.43
C GLN A 277 -41.49 21.28 138.16
N LYS A 278 -42.47 21.95 137.54
CA LYS A 278 -43.24 23.02 138.20
C LYS A 278 -44.01 22.49 139.42
N VAL A 279 -44.73 21.38 139.27
CA VAL A 279 -45.47 20.72 140.36
C VAL A 279 -44.52 20.21 141.45
N LEU A 280 -43.32 19.76 141.10
CA LEU A 280 -42.28 19.38 142.06
C LEU A 280 -41.78 20.61 142.84
N ASN A 281 -41.49 21.72 142.17
CA ASN A 281 -41.07 22.97 142.81
C ASN A 281 -42.16 23.52 143.76
N GLU A 282 -43.43 23.50 143.33
CA GLU A 282 -44.58 23.88 144.16
C GLU A 282 -44.68 22.99 145.42
N LYS A 283 -44.49 21.67 145.28
CA LYS A 283 -44.42 20.74 146.43
C LYS A 283 -43.22 21.00 147.34
N CYS A 284 -42.06 21.34 146.79
CA CYS A 284 -40.88 21.70 147.59
C CYS A 284 -41.13 22.96 148.42
N VAL A 285 -41.76 24.00 147.86
CA VAL A 285 -42.15 25.20 148.63
C VAL A 285 -43.15 24.85 149.75
N VAL A 286 -44.16 24.03 149.45
CA VAL A 286 -45.10 23.56 150.49
C VAL A 286 -44.38 22.79 151.59
N LEU A 287 -43.47 21.88 151.25
CA LEU A 287 -42.64 21.15 152.21
C LEU A 287 -41.79 22.09 153.08
N SER A 288 -41.14 23.11 152.50
CA SER A 288 -40.41 24.13 153.27
C SER A 288 -41.32 24.83 154.29
N THR A 289 -42.52 25.28 153.90
CA THR A 289 -43.46 25.93 154.85
C THR A 289 -44.06 24.98 155.90
N VAL A 290 -43.95 23.67 155.71
CA VAL A 290 -44.33 22.65 156.71
C VAL A 290 -43.17 22.38 157.66
N GLU A 291 -41.93 22.36 157.16
CA GLU A 291 -40.71 22.24 157.96
C GLU A 291 -40.51 23.48 158.86
N GLU A 292 -40.76 24.68 158.34
CA GLU A 292 -40.79 25.93 159.12
C GLU A 292 -41.81 25.86 160.27
N LYS A 293 -43.06 25.48 159.99
CA LYS A 293 -44.11 25.34 161.01
C LYS A 293 -43.79 24.26 162.04
N LYS A 294 -43.13 23.18 161.64
CA LYS A 294 -42.63 22.15 162.55
C LYS A 294 -41.58 22.76 163.48
N ILE A 295 -40.60 23.50 162.95
CA ILE A 295 -39.58 24.20 163.74
C ILE A 295 -40.21 25.20 164.71
N ASP A 296 -41.22 25.98 164.28
CA ASP A 296 -41.96 26.89 165.16
C ASP A 296 -42.68 26.17 166.31
N ILE A 297 -43.34 25.04 166.02
CA ILE A 297 -44.00 24.21 167.05
C ILE A 297 -42.97 23.60 168.01
N GLU A 298 -41.80 23.19 167.50
CA GLU A 298 -40.72 22.59 168.27
C GLU A 298 -40.03 23.64 169.17
N ASN A 299 -39.88 24.89 168.69
CA ASN A 299 -39.45 26.05 169.48
C ASN A 299 -40.47 26.45 170.56
N GLN A 300 -41.78 26.43 170.24
CA GLN A 300 -42.85 26.67 171.20
C GLN A 300 -42.87 25.58 172.28
N TYR A 301 -42.68 24.31 171.90
CA TYR A 301 -42.57 23.19 172.83
C TYR A 301 -41.37 23.34 173.77
N GLN A 302 -40.18 23.65 173.25
CA GLN A 302 -38.99 23.92 174.07
C GLN A 302 -39.20 25.10 175.03
N THR A 303 -39.85 26.18 174.57
CA THR A 303 -40.19 27.34 175.40
C THR A 303 -41.17 26.96 176.52
N LEU A 304 -42.19 26.16 176.22
CA LEU A 304 -43.15 25.66 177.20
C LEU A 304 -42.51 24.69 178.20
N GLN A 305 -41.58 23.85 177.75
CA GLN A 305 -40.79 22.95 178.60
C GLN A 305 -39.86 23.74 179.53
N TYR A 306 -39.14 24.73 179.03
CA TYR A 306 -38.30 25.63 179.84
C TYR A 306 -39.13 26.37 180.91
N ASN A 307 -40.31 26.87 180.53
CA ASN A 307 -41.24 27.49 181.46
C ASN A 307 -41.76 26.50 182.51
N TYR A 308 -42.09 25.26 182.12
CA TYR A 308 -42.49 24.20 183.03
C TYR A 308 -41.40 23.84 184.03
N ASP A 309 -40.16 23.60 183.60
CA ASP A 309 -39.05 23.28 184.51
C ASP A 309 -38.65 24.50 185.37
N THR A 310 -38.81 25.73 184.88
CA THR A 310 -38.69 26.97 185.68
C THR A 310 -39.77 27.09 186.75
N HIS A 311 -41.03 26.74 186.44
CA HIS A 311 -42.11 26.72 187.43
C HIS A 311 -41.94 25.58 188.44
N LYS A 312 -41.51 24.40 188.00
CA LYS A 312 -41.20 23.24 188.84
C LYS A 312 -40.06 23.52 189.81
N THR A 313 -38.95 24.11 189.35
CA THR A 313 -37.85 24.52 190.24
C THR A 313 -38.24 25.62 191.22
N LYS A 314 -39.05 26.61 190.82
CA LYS A 314 -39.64 27.60 191.75
C LYS A 314 -40.54 26.95 192.80
N THR A 315 -41.39 26.00 192.39
CA THR A 315 -42.28 25.27 193.31
C THR A 315 -41.49 24.40 194.28
N ASN A 316 -40.43 23.70 193.82
CA ASN A 316 -39.55 22.92 194.69
C ASN A 316 -38.86 23.80 195.72
N LYS A 317 -38.31 24.96 195.33
CA LYS A 317 -37.72 25.92 196.29
C LYS A 317 -38.73 26.42 197.32
N LEU A 318 -39.95 26.73 196.88
CA LEU A 318 -41.03 27.14 197.79
C LEU A 318 -41.44 26.00 198.73
N ILE A 319 -41.26 24.73 198.35
CA ILE A 319 -41.45 23.58 199.25
C ILE A 319 -40.28 23.47 200.23
N GLU A 320 -39.02 23.59 199.78
CA GLU A 320 -37.84 23.62 200.66
C GLU A 320 -37.94 24.72 201.73
N GLU A 321 -38.31 25.95 201.34
CA GLU A 321 -38.58 27.07 202.26
C GLU A 321 -39.72 26.79 203.27
N LYS A 322 -40.70 25.96 202.90
CA LYS A 322 -41.80 25.57 203.80
C LYS A 322 -41.42 24.43 204.73
N ASP A 323 -40.62 23.47 204.26
CA ASP A 323 -40.10 22.38 205.07
C ASP A 323 -39.09 22.90 206.10
N GLU A 324 -38.22 23.87 205.74
CA GLU A 324 -37.36 24.58 206.71
C GLU A 324 -38.17 25.30 207.79
N HIS A 325 -39.23 26.01 207.40
CA HIS A 325 -40.14 26.65 208.37
C HIS A 325 -40.89 25.64 209.25
N ILE A 326 -41.26 24.47 208.71
CA ILE A 326 -41.88 23.38 209.46
C ILE A 326 -40.88 22.81 210.49
N GLU A 327 -39.60 22.66 210.15
CA GLU A 327 -38.59 22.17 211.08
C GLU A 327 -38.28 23.18 212.20
N GLN A 328 -38.19 24.47 211.87
CA GLN A 328 -38.09 25.55 212.87
C GLN A 328 -39.29 25.54 213.83
N LEU A 329 -40.50 25.27 213.34
CA LEU A 329 -41.70 25.15 214.17
C LEU A 329 -41.69 23.88 215.04
N LYS A 330 -41.16 22.75 214.55
CA LYS A 330 -40.98 21.54 215.36
C LYS A 330 -39.98 21.75 216.49
N GLU A 331 -38.82 22.36 216.24
CA GLU A 331 -37.86 22.72 217.29
C GLU A 331 -38.49 23.69 218.31
N ARG A 332 -39.25 24.68 217.84
CA ARG A 332 -39.95 25.64 218.71
C ARG A 332 -40.96 24.95 219.63
N ILE A 333 -41.69 23.96 219.14
CA ILE A 333 -42.60 23.13 219.94
C ILE A 333 -41.81 22.27 220.94
N HIS A 334 -40.74 21.59 220.50
CA HIS A 334 -39.94 20.72 221.36
C HIS A 334 -39.33 21.46 222.57
N VAL A 335 -38.84 22.69 222.36
CA VAL A 335 -38.30 23.55 223.44
C VAL A 335 -39.39 24.04 224.41
N LEU A 336 -40.63 24.18 223.96
CA LEU A 336 -41.77 24.53 224.82
C LEU A 336 -42.27 23.32 225.63
N GLU A 337 -42.33 22.14 225.00
CA GLU A 337 -42.74 20.89 225.66
C GLU A 337 -41.77 20.48 226.78
N GLN A 338 -40.46 20.63 226.59
CA GLN A 338 -39.47 20.38 227.67
C GLN A 338 -39.59 21.33 228.87
N ARG A 339 -40.17 22.52 228.71
CA ARG A 339 -40.31 23.51 229.81
C ARG A 339 -41.58 23.35 230.65
N PHE A 340 -42.54 22.52 230.23
CA PHE A 340 -43.85 22.43 230.89
C PHE A 340 -43.92 21.42 232.07
N GLN A 341 -42.81 20.75 232.43
CA GLN A 341 -42.79 19.65 233.41
C GLN A 341 -42.06 19.97 234.74
N GLY A 342 -41.83 21.24 235.07
CA GLY A 342 -41.27 21.71 236.36
C GLY A 342 -42.18 22.74 237.05
N GLN A 343 -42.36 22.66 238.38
CA GLN A 343 -43.52 23.26 239.07
C GLN A 343 -43.31 24.60 239.80
N SER A 344 -44.25 25.54 239.53
CA SER A 344 -45.03 26.32 240.52
C SER A 344 -44.37 27.22 241.59
N LEU A 345 -44.16 28.50 241.24
CA LEU A 345 -44.38 29.72 242.07
C LEU A 345 -44.83 30.83 241.07
N SER A 346 -45.80 31.72 241.27
CA SER A 346 -46.31 32.50 242.41
C SER A 346 -45.53 33.81 242.67
N GLY A 347 -46.18 34.96 242.39
CA GLY A 347 -45.63 36.33 242.51
C GLY A 347 -45.54 37.03 241.16
N ASP A 348 -46.59 37.75 240.76
CA ASP A 348 -46.81 38.22 239.37
C ASP A 348 -46.13 39.57 239.03
N ASP A 349 -44.84 39.67 239.38
CA ASP A 349 -43.95 40.79 239.05
C ASP A 349 -42.78 40.27 238.20
N ARG A 350 -42.91 40.30 236.85
CA ARG A 350 -41.77 40.37 235.88
C ARG A 350 -42.13 40.46 234.37
N VAL A 351 -43.19 41.18 234.00
CA VAL A 351 -43.40 41.63 232.60
C VAL A 351 -43.76 43.11 232.54
N SER A 352 -42.85 43.96 233.03
CA SER A 352 -42.86 45.43 232.87
C SER A 352 -41.46 45.98 233.17
N ALA A 353 -41.02 46.98 232.40
CA ALA A 353 -39.64 47.50 232.33
C ALA A 353 -38.62 46.44 231.85
N LEU A 354 -38.13 46.48 230.61
CA LEU A 354 -37.16 47.42 230.00
C LEU A 354 -35.72 46.87 230.10
N GLU A 355 -34.87 47.30 229.14
CA GLU A 355 -33.44 46.95 228.99
C GLU A 355 -33.18 45.46 228.66
N SER A 356 -32.29 45.06 227.74
CA SER A 356 -31.51 45.69 226.66
C SER A 356 -31.14 44.55 225.68
N GLU A 357 -31.01 44.67 224.36
CA GLU A 357 -30.40 45.70 223.49
C GLU A 357 -31.32 46.02 222.28
N SER A 358 -31.34 47.17 221.59
CA SER A 358 -30.45 48.33 221.40
C SER A 358 -29.67 48.36 220.07
N LEU A 359 -29.86 49.45 219.33
CA LEU A 359 -29.01 50.01 218.24
C LEU A 359 -28.75 49.19 216.95
N SER A 360 -29.50 49.52 215.89
CA SER A 360 -28.92 49.94 214.58
C SER A 360 -30.01 50.46 213.61
N GLY A 361 -30.04 51.77 213.33
CA GLY A 361 -30.80 52.46 212.26
C GLY A 361 -32.34 52.29 212.27
N ASP A 362 -33.17 53.30 212.51
CA ASP A 362 -33.04 54.76 212.34
C ASP A 362 -32.70 55.27 210.92
N ASP A 363 -32.14 54.45 210.04
CA ASP A 363 -32.01 54.75 208.59
C ASP A 363 -33.13 54.10 207.74
N ARG A 364 -33.88 53.12 208.29
CA ARG A 364 -34.94 52.42 207.55
C ARG A 364 -36.30 53.10 207.59
N VAL A 365 -36.49 54.10 208.47
CA VAL A 365 -37.69 54.95 208.48
C VAL A 365 -37.74 55.83 207.22
N SER A 366 -36.59 56.27 206.70
CA SER A 366 -36.49 56.99 205.41
C SER A 366 -36.54 56.09 204.17
N ALA A 367 -36.46 54.76 204.34
CA ALA A 367 -36.39 53.81 203.22
C ALA A 367 -37.75 53.23 202.81
N LEU A 368 -38.70 53.08 203.75
CA LEU A 368 -40.00 52.44 203.49
C LEU A 368 -41.12 53.40 203.08
N GLU A 369 -40.93 54.72 203.22
CA GLU A 369 -41.74 55.71 202.48
C GLU A 369 -41.32 55.79 200.99
N SER A 370 -40.14 55.27 200.63
CA SER A 370 -39.66 55.20 199.23
C SER A 370 -40.27 54.04 198.43
N GLU A 371 -40.73 52.97 199.08
CA GLU A 371 -41.23 51.76 198.41
C GLU A 371 -42.68 51.91 197.90
N VAL A 372 -43.42 52.92 198.38
CA VAL A 372 -44.71 53.35 197.80
C VAL A 372 -44.51 54.27 196.57
N SER A 373 -43.31 54.83 196.37
CA SER A 373 -43.03 55.81 195.32
C SER A 373 -42.56 55.21 193.97
N THR A 374 -42.39 53.88 193.86
CA THR A 374 -41.54 53.30 192.80
C THR A 374 -42.13 52.07 192.07
N TYR A 375 -43.43 52.08 191.75
CA TYR A 375 -43.99 51.14 190.74
C TYR A 375 -45.14 51.69 189.85
N ILE A 376 -45.36 53.02 189.83
CA ILE A 376 -46.32 53.67 188.92
C ILE A 376 -45.71 54.94 188.27
N VAL A 377 -44.58 54.79 187.57
CA VAL A 377 -44.05 55.78 186.61
C VAL A 377 -43.39 55.06 185.43
N GLY A 378 -43.59 55.55 184.21
CA GLY A 378 -42.99 55.00 182.99
C GLY A 378 -43.95 55.06 181.80
N PHE A 379 -44.55 56.21 181.49
CA PHE A 379 -43.84 57.48 181.21
C PHE A 379 -44.55 58.72 181.83
N CYS A 380 -43.97 59.91 181.62
CA CYS A 380 -44.60 61.24 181.80
C CYS A 380 -44.90 61.78 183.23
N THR A 381 -43.89 61.93 184.09
CA THR A 381 -43.84 63.02 185.11
C THR A 381 -42.41 63.42 185.48
N GLN A 382 -41.59 63.84 184.51
CA GLN A 382 -40.41 64.64 184.80
C GLN A 382 -40.66 66.11 184.42
N SER A 383 -41.03 66.91 185.42
CA SER A 383 -40.73 68.35 185.42
C SER A 383 -39.23 68.52 185.62
N LEU A 384 -38.48 68.15 184.58
CA LEU A 384 -37.07 68.45 184.37
C LEU A 384 -36.82 69.95 184.61
N SER A 385 -35.62 70.31 185.07
CA SER A 385 -35.18 71.72 185.10
C SER A 385 -35.34 72.35 183.71
N GLY A 386 -35.36 73.68 183.64
CA GLY A 386 -35.41 74.40 182.35
C GLY A 386 -34.31 73.89 181.42
N ASP A 387 -33.10 73.75 181.94
CA ASP A 387 -31.93 73.24 181.23
C ASP A 387 -32.07 71.76 180.89
N ASP A 388 -32.44 70.89 181.84
CA ASP A 388 -32.60 69.44 181.60
C ASP A 388 -33.64 69.15 180.50
N ARG A 389 -34.76 69.88 180.47
CA ARG A 389 -35.80 69.70 179.43
C ARG A 389 -35.35 70.25 178.08
N VAL A 390 -34.53 71.29 178.08
CA VAL A 390 -33.84 71.74 176.86
C VAL A 390 -32.87 70.65 176.41
N SER A 391 -31.96 70.14 177.26
CA SER A 391 -31.02 69.07 176.92
C SER A 391 -31.69 67.79 176.40
N ALA A 392 -32.87 67.41 176.92
CA ALA A 392 -33.65 66.30 176.38
C ALA A 392 -34.18 66.59 174.96
N LEU A 393 -34.72 67.79 174.73
CA LEU A 393 -35.19 68.23 173.40
C LEU A 393 -34.05 68.50 172.41
N GLU A 394 -32.86 68.87 172.89
CA GLU A 394 -31.64 68.99 172.08
C GLU A 394 -31.10 67.62 171.69
N SER A 395 -31.10 66.64 172.61
CA SER A 395 -30.77 65.25 172.29
C SER A 395 -31.77 64.63 171.28
N GLU A 396 -33.07 64.96 171.41
CA GLU A 396 -34.08 64.56 170.43
C GLU A 396 -33.90 65.29 169.09
N ARG A 397 -33.63 66.60 169.08
CA ARG A 397 -33.25 67.38 167.89
C ARG A 397 -32.07 66.74 167.19
N ASP A 398 -30.98 66.48 167.90
CA ASP A 398 -29.73 65.95 167.32
C ASP A 398 -29.92 64.52 166.80
N SER A 399 -30.78 63.73 167.45
CA SER A 399 -31.21 62.40 166.97
C SER A 399 -32.07 62.48 165.69
N LEU A 400 -32.95 63.47 165.59
CA LEU A 400 -33.78 63.72 164.40
C LEU A 400 -32.98 64.36 163.26
N GLU A 401 -32.03 65.24 163.56
CA GLU A 401 -31.14 65.88 162.60
C GLU A 401 -30.12 64.88 162.05
N LYS A 402 -29.59 63.97 162.89
CA LYS A 402 -28.81 62.82 162.43
C LYS A 402 -29.60 61.90 161.50
N LYS A 403 -30.85 61.57 161.83
CA LYS A 403 -31.74 60.79 160.94
C LYS A 403 -32.08 61.53 159.64
N LEU A 404 -32.26 62.86 159.71
CA LEU A 404 -32.48 63.70 158.54
C LEU A 404 -31.26 63.68 157.62
N GLU A 405 -30.05 63.70 158.17
CA GLU A 405 -28.80 63.60 157.41
C GLU A 405 -28.56 62.19 156.87
N GLU A 406 -28.82 61.13 157.64
CA GLU A 406 -28.82 59.74 157.16
C GLU A 406 -29.80 59.55 155.98
N CYS A 407 -31.00 60.13 156.06
CA CYS A 407 -31.96 60.12 154.95
C CYS A 407 -31.53 61.00 153.75
N ARG A 408 -30.78 62.09 153.97
CA ARG A 408 -30.19 62.90 152.88
C ARG A 408 -29.05 62.15 152.20
N GLU A 409 -28.19 61.47 152.95
CA GLU A 409 -27.09 60.66 152.45
C GLU A 409 -27.63 59.48 151.62
N GLN A 410 -28.60 58.72 152.16
CA GLN A 410 -29.31 57.67 151.42
C GLN A 410 -30.00 58.20 150.15
N LEU A 411 -30.67 59.35 150.22
CA LEU A 411 -31.30 59.97 149.04
C LEU A 411 -30.25 60.44 148.02
N SER A 412 -29.07 60.87 148.46
CA SER A 412 -27.94 61.24 147.61
C SER A 412 -27.30 60.02 146.92
N GLU A 413 -27.11 58.91 147.64
CA GLU A 413 -26.61 57.63 147.11
C GLU A 413 -27.61 57.04 146.08
N ILE A 414 -28.91 57.03 146.44
CA ILE A 414 -29.99 56.65 145.52
C ILE A 414 -29.97 57.56 144.29
N LYS A 415 -29.85 58.89 144.46
CA LYS A 415 -29.78 59.82 143.34
C LYS A 415 -28.56 59.57 142.45
N SER A 416 -27.37 59.30 143.04
CA SER A 416 -26.16 58.97 142.27
C SER A 416 -26.39 57.69 141.47
N THR A 417 -26.77 56.59 142.11
CA THR A 417 -26.96 55.29 141.43
C THR A 417 -28.05 55.32 140.35
N TRP A 418 -29.10 56.15 140.50
CA TRP A 418 -30.04 56.42 139.40
C TRP A 418 -29.46 57.32 138.31
N SER A 419 -28.66 58.34 138.64
CA SER A 419 -27.94 59.14 137.64
C SER A 419 -26.92 58.29 136.85
N ASP A 420 -26.11 57.47 137.51
CA ASP A 420 -25.16 56.55 136.87
C ASP A 420 -25.89 55.58 135.93
N LYS A 421 -27.06 55.06 136.35
CA LYS A 421 -27.89 54.18 135.53
C LYS A 421 -28.58 54.90 134.37
N ILE A 422 -28.95 56.17 134.53
CA ILE A 422 -29.46 57.02 133.43
C ILE A 422 -28.34 57.26 132.42
N SER A 423 -27.15 57.70 132.86
CA SER A 423 -26.00 57.92 131.98
C SER A 423 -25.59 56.64 131.23
N HIS A 424 -25.60 55.48 131.87
CA HIS A 424 -25.33 54.21 131.19
C HIS A 424 -26.39 53.84 130.15
N LEU A 425 -27.68 54.16 130.39
CA LEU A 425 -28.74 53.98 129.39
C LEU A 425 -28.61 55.00 128.25
N GLU A 426 -28.20 56.24 128.53
CA GLU A 426 -27.91 57.28 127.53
C GLU A 426 -26.71 56.90 126.66
N GLU A 427 -25.64 56.33 127.24
CA GLU A 427 -24.51 55.74 126.52
C GLU A 427 -24.95 54.57 125.63
N GLN A 428 -25.76 53.64 126.15
CA GLN A 428 -26.30 52.53 125.35
C GLN A 428 -27.17 53.04 124.18
N ILE A 429 -28.04 54.03 124.41
CA ILE A 429 -28.85 54.67 123.36
C ILE A 429 -27.94 55.37 122.34
N SER A 430 -26.90 56.08 122.79
CA SER A 430 -25.93 56.73 121.91
C SER A 430 -25.19 55.71 121.03
N HIS A 431 -24.72 54.59 121.62
CA HIS A 431 -24.04 53.52 120.89
C HIS A 431 -24.98 52.81 119.89
N LEU A 432 -26.23 52.51 120.29
CA LEU A 432 -27.22 51.90 119.40
C LEU A 432 -27.61 52.83 118.25
N ASN A 433 -27.75 54.14 118.49
CA ASN A 433 -28.00 55.13 117.44
C ASN A 433 -26.80 55.27 116.50
N ALA A 434 -25.57 55.32 117.03
CA ALA A 434 -24.35 55.38 116.22
C ALA A 434 -24.20 54.13 115.34
N LYS A 435 -24.45 52.94 115.91
CA LYS A 435 -24.45 51.70 115.14
C LYS A 435 -25.57 51.65 114.09
N MET A 436 -26.78 52.12 114.40
CA MET A 436 -27.88 52.16 113.44
C MET A 436 -27.56 53.06 112.23
N VAL A 437 -26.81 54.15 112.46
CA VAL A 437 -26.26 54.97 111.36
C VAL A 437 -25.18 54.23 110.59
N GLU A 438 -24.24 53.55 111.25
CA GLU A 438 -23.18 52.77 110.61
C GLU A 438 -23.72 51.61 109.75
N ASP A 439 -24.64 50.80 110.29
CA ASP A 439 -25.35 49.73 109.59
C ASP A 439 -26.15 50.28 108.38
N SER A 440 -26.74 51.48 108.51
CA SER A 440 -27.47 52.15 107.42
C SER A 440 -26.55 52.74 106.34
N ASP A 441 -25.37 53.24 106.72
CA ASP A 441 -24.34 53.75 105.81
C ASP A 441 -23.69 52.59 105.02
N GLU A 442 -23.43 51.45 105.67
CA GLU A 442 -22.93 50.25 105.00
C GLU A 442 -23.97 49.67 104.03
N LEU A 443 -25.25 49.59 104.45
CA LEU A 443 -26.34 49.19 103.56
C LEU A 443 -26.44 50.11 102.33
N SER A 444 -26.45 51.43 102.53
CA SER A 444 -26.54 52.40 101.43
C SER A 444 -25.36 52.31 100.46
N ARG A 445 -24.13 52.12 100.96
CA ARG A 445 -22.95 51.88 100.12
C ARG A 445 -23.04 50.56 99.37
N SER A 446 -23.52 49.50 100.01
CA SER A 446 -23.75 48.19 99.40
C SER A 446 -24.76 48.29 98.26
N GLU A 447 -25.93 48.90 98.50
CA GLU A 447 -26.95 49.19 97.49
C GLU A 447 -26.39 50.04 96.33
N GLN A 448 -25.62 51.09 96.61
CA GLN A 448 -25.00 51.92 95.58
C GLN A 448 -24.01 51.13 94.70
N THR A 449 -23.24 50.21 95.27
CA THR A 449 -22.34 49.34 94.46
C THR A 449 -23.10 48.28 93.66
N ALA A 450 -24.19 47.72 94.22
CA ALA A 450 -25.07 46.81 93.50
C ALA A 450 -25.78 47.53 92.33
N GLU A 451 -26.25 48.76 92.53
CA GLU A 451 -26.81 49.61 91.49
C GLU A 451 -25.76 49.95 90.41
N SER A 452 -24.56 50.39 90.81
CA SER A 452 -23.48 50.72 89.86
C SER A 452 -23.07 49.52 88.98
N THR A 453 -23.07 48.31 89.54
CA THR A 453 -22.80 47.08 88.75
C THR A 453 -24.00 46.71 87.87
N ARG A 454 -25.24 46.87 88.36
CA ARG A 454 -26.48 46.70 87.57
C ARG A 454 -26.52 47.63 86.36
N GLU A 455 -26.20 48.91 86.52
CA GLU A 455 -26.11 49.88 85.42
C GLU A 455 -25.00 49.52 84.43
N SER A 456 -23.84 49.09 84.91
CA SER A 456 -22.74 48.61 84.04
C SER A 456 -23.16 47.41 83.20
N TYR A 457 -23.81 46.41 83.79
CA TYR A 457 -24.34 45.25 83.05
C TYR A 457 -25.48 45.66 82.10
N GLN A 458 -26.37 46.58 82.50
CA GLN A 458 -27.44 47.08 81.64
C GLN A 458 -26.89 47.85 80.43
N SER A 459 -25.81 48.64 80.61
CA SER A 459 -25.10 49.30 79.50
C SER A 459 -24.42 48.30 78.58
N GLN A 460 -23.76 47.27 79.13
CA GLN A 460 -23.15 46.19 78.34
C GLN A 460 -24.20 45.40 77.55
N LEU A 461 -25.33 45.05 78.17
CA LEU A 461 -26.46 44.40 77.49
C LEU A 461 -27.01 45.28 76.36
N SER A 462 -27.23 46.58 76.60
CA SER A 462 -27.67 47.52 75.55
C SER A 462 -26.66 47.63 74.40
N GLN A 463 -25.36 47.64 74.69
CA GLN A 463 -24.32 47.66 73.65
C GLN A 463 -24.22 46.35 72.86
N LEU A 464 -24.50 45.20 73.51
CA LEU A 464 -24.56 43.90 72.84
C LEU A 464 -25.83 43.75 72.00
N GLN A 465 -26.98 44.25 72.50
CA GLN A 465 -28.24 44.35 71.78
C GLN A 465 -28.04 45.14 70.47
N THR A 466 -27.58 46.39 70.55
CA THR A 466 -27.35 47.22 69.36
C THR A 466 -26.35 46.59 68.40
N LYS A 467 -25.30 45.89 68.88
CA LYS A 467 -24.36 45.15 68.01
C LYS A 467 -24.95 43.91 67.34
N LEU A 468 -25.95 43.28 67.97
CA LEU A 468 -26.71 42.18 67.38
C LEU A 468 -27.65 42.73 66.30
N ASP A 469 -28.43 43.77 66.62
CA ASP A 469 -29.31 44.47 65.67
C ASP A 469 -28.51 44.95 64.43
N ASP A 470 -27.33 45.55 64.66
CA ASP A 470 -26.38 45.98 63.63
C ASP A 470 -25.84 44.83 62.77
N ALA A 471 -25.75 43.62 63.30
CA ALA A 471 -25.24 42.45 62.61
C ALA A 471 -26.36 41.74 61.82
N GLU A 472 -27.56 41.65 62.39
CA GLU A 472 -28.74 41.12 61.73
C GLU A 472 -29.10 41.96 60.49
N HIS A 473 -29.15 43.29 60.59
CA HIS A 473 -29.36 44.17 59.44
C HIS A 473 -28.29 44.00 58.34
N LYS A 474 -27.02 43.78 58.70
CA LYS A 474 -25.94 43.54 57.73
C LYS A 474 -26.06 42.17 57.06
N CYS A 475 -26.57 41.17 57.77
CA CYS A 475 -26.91 39.86 57.21
C CYS A 475 -28.10 39.95 56.24
N GLU A 476 -29.15 40.71 56.59
CA GLU A 476 -30.29 40.97 55.69
C GLU A 476 -29.86 41.71 54.42
N GLU A 477 -29.10 42.81 54.54
CA GLU A 477 -28.62 43.57 53.37
C GLU A 477 -27.76 42.71 52.42
N ASN A 478 -26.88 41.87 52.99
CA ASN A 478 -26.04 40.96 52.22
C ASN A 478 -26.86 39.82 51.56
N TRP A 479 -27.84 39.26 52.25
CA TRP A 479 -28.77 38.28 51.68
C TRP A 479 -29.59 38.89 50.53
N ASP A 480 -30.07 40.11 50.70
CA ASP A 480 -30.87 40.81 49.70
C ASP A 480 -30.01 41.24 48.48
N LEU A 481 -28.73 41.54 48.68
CA LEU A 481 -27.74 41.75 47.62
C LEU A 481 -27.39 40.44 46.87
N LEU A 482 -27.23 39.33 47.60
CA LEU A 482 -27.00 38.00 47.01
C LEU A 482 -28.21 37.57 46.16
N ASN A 483 -29.42 37.73 46.68
CA ASN A 483 -30.69 37.44 45.99
C ASN A 483 -30.86 38.30 44.71
N LYS A 484 -30.46 39.58 44.76
CA LYS A 484 -30.38 40.45 43.55
C LYS A 484 -29.33 39.98 42.55
N LYS A 485 -28.20 39.42 43.00
CA LYS A 485 -27.14 38.86 42.14
C LYS A 485 -27.54 37.53 41.50
N GLU A 486 -28.17 36.65 42.25
CA GLU A 486 -28.70 35.38 41.75
C GLU A 486 -29.75 35.63 40.65
N LYS A 487 -30.66 36.60 40.86
CA LYS A 487 -31.62 37.08 39.84
C LYS A 487 -30.98 37.83 38.65
N GLN A 488 -29.70 38.19 38.71
CA GLN A 488 -28.94 38.67 37.54
C GLN A 488 -28.37 37.47 36.77
N PHE A 489 -27.66 36.57 37.45
CA PHE A 489 -27.09 35.36 36.83
C PHE A 489 -28.16 34.44 36.22
N GLU A 490 -29.34 34.32 36.83
CA GLU A 490 -30.44 33.51 36.29
C GLU A 490 -31.01 34.10 34.98
N LYS A 491 -31.04 35.43 34.85
CA LYS A 491 -31.40 36.12 33.59
C LYS A 491 -30.31 36.00 32.53
N GLU A 492 -29.06 36.15 32.93
CA GLU A 492 -27.91 35.98 32.03
C GLU A 492 -27.84 34.55 31.49
N LYS A 493 -28.05 33.55 32.36
CA LYS A 493 -28.21 32.14 32.00
C LYS A 493 -29.38 31.94 31.02
N HIS A 494 -30.56 32.47 31.31
CA HIS A 494 -31.72 32.33 30.41
C HIS A 494 -31.49 32.98 29.03
N ASN A 495 -30.81 34.13 28.98
CA ASN A 495 -30.42 34.78 27.72
C ASN A 495 -29.40 33.93 26.93
N LEU A 496 -28.44 33.29 27.61
CA LEU A 496 -27.49 32.38 26.97
C LEU A 496 -28.15 31.08 26.49
N GLU A 497 -29.07 30.51 27.27
CA GLU A 497 -29.87 29.33 26.87
C GLU A 497 -30.76 29.62 25.66
N THR A 498 -31.37 30.81 25.60
CA THR A 498 -32.24 31.20 24.47
C THR A 498 -31.46 31.47 23.19
N GLU A 499 -30.31 32.16 23.24
CA GLU A 499 -29.45 32.31 22.06
C GLU A 499 -28.80 30.98 21.64
N LEU A 500 -28.40 30.11 22.58
CA LEU A 500 -27.88 28.77 22.26
C LEU A 500 -28.93 27.91 21.54
N ASN A 501 -30.19 27.94 21.99
CA ASN A 501 -31.29 27.25 21.32
C ASN A 501 -31.60 27.83 19.93
N LYS A 502 -31.46 29.15 19.75
CA LYS A 502 -31.58 29.81 18.45
C LYS A 502 -30.46 29.42 17.50
N GLN A 503 -29.19 29.44 17.95
CA GLN A 503 -28.04 28.95 17.18
C GLN A 503 -28.18 27.46 16.82
N HIS A 504 -28.72 26.62 17.72
CA HIS A 504 -29.04 25.23 17.42
C HIS A 504 -30.10 25.09 16.32
N PHE A 505 -31.15 25.92 16.34
CA PHE A 505 -32.20 25.89 15.31
C PHE A 505 -31.69 26.39 13.95
N GLU A 506 -30.94 27.51 13.92
CA GLU A 506 -30.26 28.03 12.73
C GLU A 506 -29.31 26.97 12.12
N LYS A 507 -28.54 26.27 12.96
CA LYS A 507 -27.70 25.14 12.53
C LYS A 507 -28.52 23.97 11.97
N MET A 508 -29.59 23.56 12.65
CA MET A 508 -30.40 22.41 12.25
C MET A 508 -31.11 22.65 10.90
N ASP A 509 -31.55 23.88 10.63
CA ASP A 509 -32.11 24.26 9.33
C ASP A 509 -31.03 24.22 8.24
N LEU A 510 -29.83 24.76 8.49
CA LEU A 510 -28.70 24.67 7.56
C LEU A 510 -28.27 23.21 7.28
N GLU A 511 -28.22 22.35 8.30
CA GLU A 511 -27.96 20.91 8.13
C GLU A 511 -29.05 20.25 7.27
N THR A 512 -30.32 20.59 7.50
CA THR A 512 -31.46 20.09 6.70
C THR A 512 -31.38 20.57 5.24
N GLN A 513 -31.07 21.85 5.01
CA GLN A 513 -30.86 22.40 3.66
C GLN A 513 -29.70 21.69 2.95
N LEU A 514 -28.55 21.49 3.62
CA LEU A 514 -27.40 20.80 3.07
C LEU A 514 -27.70 19.33 2.71
N VAL A 515 -28.38 18.59 3.61
CA VAL A 515 -28.82 17.22 3.33
C VAL A 515 -29.75 17.17 2.12
N SER A 516 -30.75 18.05 2.03
CA SER A 516 -31.65 18.10 0.87
C SER A 516 -30.92 18.37 -0.45
N LYS A 517 -29.88 19.21 -0.42
CA LYS A 517 -29.02 19.51 -1.58
C LYS A 517 -28.11 18.35 -1.95
N ILE A 518 -27.56 17.63 -0.96
CA ILE A 518 -26.78 16.40 -1.18
C ILE A 518 -27.66 15.36 -1.86
N THR A 519 -28.84 15.03 -1.32
CA THR A 519 -29.76 14.05 -1.91
C THR A 519 -30.23 14.45 -3.32
N SER A 520 -30.39 15.75 -3.58
CA SER A 520 -30.70 16.26 -4.93
C SER A 520 -29.55 16.02 -5.92
N LEU A 521 -28.31 16.33 -5.52
CA LEU A 521 -27.11 16.11 -6.34
C LEU A 521 -26.80 14.61 -6.53
N GLU A 522 -27.01 13.78 -5.52
CA GLU A 522 -26.91 12.32 -5.60
C GLU A 522 -27.93 11.75 -6.60
N SER A 523 -29.18 12.25 -6.57
CA SER A 523 -30.21 11.85 -7.53
C SER A 523 -29.87 12.24 -8.96
N GLN A 524 -29.34 13.45 -9.19
CA GLN A 524 -28.83 13.91 -10.50
C GLN A 524 -27.65 13.04 -10.97
N LEU A 525 -26.66 12.81 -10.11
CA LEU A 525 -25.47 12.02 -10.44
C LEU A 525 -25.81 10.54 -10.71
N MET A 526 -26.84 10.00 -10.04
CA MET A 526 -27.36 8.66 -10.33
C MET A 526 -28.10 8.59 -11.67
N SER A 527 -28.90 9.61 -12.03
CA SER A 527 -29.58 9.62 -13.33
C SER A 527 -28.60 9.82 -14.49
N GLU A 528 -27.57 10.64 -14.32
CA GLU A 528 -26.51 10.82 -15.32
C GLU A 528 -25.65 9.55 -15.48
N LYS A 529 -25.34 8.84 -14.39
CA LYS A 529 -24.71 7.51 -14.45
C LYS A 529 -25.57 6.49 -15.20
N GLN A 530 -26.87 6.45 -14.95
CA GLN A 530 -27.80 5.56 -15.66
C GLN A 530 -27.88 5.90 -17.16
N ALA A 531 -27.90 7.18 -17.52
CA ALA A 531 -27.85 7.63 -18.91
C ALA A 531 -26.55 7.19 -19.61
N LYS A 532 -25.39 7.38 -18.95
CA LYS A 532 -24.07 7.00 -19.49
C LYS A 532 -23.88 5.49 -19.63
N GLU A 533 -24.39 4.70 -18.68
CA GLU A 533 -24.36 3.23 -18.79
C GLU A 533 -25.30 2.74 -19.91
N HIS A 534 -26.46 3.38 -20.11
CA HIS A 534 -27.35 3.08 -21.23
C HIS A 534 -26.74 3.48 -22.59
N GLU A 535 -26.05 4.62 -22.67
CA GLU A 535 -25.30 5.03 -23.86
C GLU A 535 -24.16 4.05 -24.18
N LYS A 536 -23.39 3.66 -23.17
CA LYS A 536 -22.35 2.62 -23.27
C LYS A 536 -22.93 1.30 -23.80
N ILE A 537 -24.04 0.81 -23.24
CA ILE A 537 -24.69 -0.44 -23.71
C ILE A 537 -25.14 -0.32 -25.17
N LEU A 538 -25.65 0.83 -25.61
CA LEU A 538 -25.98 1.08 -27.03
C LEU A 538 -24.73 1.08 -27.92
N LEU A 539 -23.61 1.64 -27.44
CA LEU A 539 -22.33 1.63 -28.17
C LEU A 539 -21.72 0.23 -28.25
N GLU A 540 -21.75 -0.55 -27.16
CA GLU A 540 -21.33 -1.97 -27.13
C GLU A 540 -22.17 -2.81 -28.11
N GLN A 541 -23.50 -2.67 -28.09
CA GLN A 541 -24.38 -3.30 -29.09
C GLN A 541 -24.07 -2.83 -30.52
N LYS A 542 -23.64 -1.58 -30.71
CA LYS A 542 -23.31 -1.07 -32.04
C LYS A 542 -21.95 -1.59 -32.55
N ILE A 543 -20.98 -1.77 -31.65
CA ILE A 543 -19.71 -2.43 -31.94
C ILE A 543 -19.96 -3.89 -32.32
N GLU A 544 -20.73 -4.64 -31.53
CA GLU A 544 -21.07 -6.04 -31.82
C GLU A 544 -21.78 -6.22 -33.19
N GLN A 545 -22.59 -5.25 -33.61
CA GLN A 545 -23.16 -5.23 -34.97
C GLN A 545 -22.12 -4.98 -36.07
N LEU A 546 -21.14 -4.11 -35.83
CA LEU A 546 -20.08 -3.80 -36.79
C LEU A 546 -19.08 -4.95 -36.91
N GLU A 547 -18.70 -5.57 -35.79
CA GLU A 547 -17.88 -6.79 -35.75
C GLU A 547 -18.55 -7.94 -36.53
N LYS A 548 -19.87 -8.12 -36.37
CA LYS A 548 -20.63 -9.10 -37.15
C LYS A 548 -20.57 -8.78 -38.65
N GLN A 549 -20.74 -7.51 -39.04
CA GLN A 549 -20.62 -7.09 -40.44
C GLN A 549 -19.20 -7.28 -41.00
N GLU A 550 -18.16 -6.98 -40.22
CA GLU A 550 -16.76 -7.19 -40.59
C GLU A 550 -16.45 -8.67 -40.83
N ASN A 551 -16.86 -9.56 -39.90
CA ASN A 551 -16.75 -11.02 -40.09
C ASN A 551 -17.52 -11.49 -41.33
N ASP A 552 -18.71 -10.96 -41.57
CA ASP A 552 -19.52 -11.21 -42.76
C ASP A 552 -18.80 -10.80 -44.06
N TYR A 553 -18.01 -9.72 -44.06
CA TYR A 553 -17.21 -9.30 -45.21
C TYR A 553 -15.92 -10.13 -45.34
N LEU A 554 -15.29 -10.50 -44.23
CA LEU A 554 -14.06 -11.29 -44.19
C LEU A 554 -14.31 -12.72 -44.68
N GLU A 555 -15.45 -13.34 -44.31
CA GLU A 555 -15.87 -14.64 -44.83
C GLU A 555 -16.19 -14.58 -46.34
N LYS A 556 -16.77 -13.48 -46.82
CA LYS A 556 -16.99 -13.24 -48.26
C LYS A 556 -15.66 -13.04 -49.01
N ALA A 557 -14.70 -12.34 -48.41
CA ALA A 557 -13.36 -12.16 -48.97
C ALA A 557 -12.62 -13.51 -49.10
N ALA A 558 -12.61 -14.33 -48.05
CA ALA A 558 -12.02 -15.67 -48.08
C ALA A 558 -12.66 -16.58 -49.16
N LYS A 559 -13.98 -16.52 -49.35
CA LYS A 559 -14.69 -17.25 -50.41
C LYS A 559 -14.32 -16.76 -51.82
N LEU A 560 -14.05 -15.47 -51.99
CA LEU A 560 -13.57 -14.92 -53.25
C LEU A 560 -12.09 -15.29 -53.51
N GLU A 561 -11.26 -15.28 -52.48
CA GLU A 561 -9.86 -15.74 -52.55
C GLU A 561 -9.76 -17.23 -52.91
N GLU A 562 -10.61 -18.09 -52.32
CA GLU A 562 -10.72 -19.49 -52.74
C GLU A 562 -11.14 -19.61 -54.22
N GLN A 563 -12.13 -18.83 -54.67
CA GLN A 563 -12.54 -18.82 -56.09
C GLN A 563 -11.41 -18.37 -57.02
N VAL A 564 -10.62 -17.36 -56.64
CA VAL A 564 -9.42 -16.96 -57.38
C VAL A 564 -8.42 -18.11 -57.46
N ILE A 565 -8.10 -18.77 -56.33
CA ILE A 565 -7.18 -19.91 -56.29
C ILE A 565 -7.65 -21.08 -57.17
N GLN A 566 -8.96 -21.34 -57.26
CA GLN A 566 -9.49 -22.37 -58.18
C GLN A 566 -9.42 -21.92 -59.65
N LEU A 567 -9.66 -20.64 -59.95
CA LEU A 567 -9.52 -20.09 -61.30
C LEU A 567 -8.06 -20.08 -61.77
N GLU A 568 -7.10 -19.82 -60.88
CA GLU A 568 -5.66 -19.91 -61.17
C GLU A 568 -5.23 -21.35 -61.48
N LYS A 569 -5.66 -22.34 -60.68
CA LYS A 569 -5.44 -23.76 -61.01
C LYS A 569 -6.02 -24.15 -62.37
N ASN A 570 -7.23 -23.68 -62.68
CA ASN A 570 -7.87 -23.95 -63.97
C ASN A 570 -7.12 -23.27 -65.14
N ARG A 571 -6.63 -22.03 -64.94
CA ARG A 571 -5.73 -21.35 -65.91
C ARG A 571 -4.48 -22.18 -66.14
N ASP A 572 -3.83 -22.64 -65.08
CA ASP A 572 -2.56 -23.37 -65.16
C ASP A 572 -2.73 -24.73 -65.82
N VAL A 573 -3.85 -25.44 -65.59
CA VAL A 573 -4.22 -26.65 -66.33
C VAL A 573 -4.41 -26.35 -67.83
N LEU A 574 -5.21 -25.34 -68.18
CA LEU A 574 -5.44 -24.95 -69.58
C LEU A 574 -4.16 -24.46 -70.28
N GLU A 575 -3.24 -23.83 -69.55
CA GLU A 575 -1.94 -23.42 -70.06
C GLU A 575 -1.03 -24.64 -70.32
N ASN A 576 -1.01 -25.63 -69.43
CA ASN A 576 -0.31 -26.90 -69.67
C ASN A 576 -0.91 -27.70 -70.84
N GLU A 577 -2.24 -27.77 -70.97
CA GLU A 577 -2.91 -28.37 -72.13
C GLU A 577 -2.53 -27.65 -73.43
N LYS A 578 -2.51 -26.31 -73.42
CA LYS A 578 -2.06 -25.49 -74.56
C LYS A 578 -0.59 -25.74 -74.91
N TYR A 579 0.30 -25.91 -73.92
CA TYR A 579 1.69 -26.29 -74.19
C TYR A 579 1.80 -27.69 -74.82
N SER A 580 1.00 -28.66 -74.36
CA SER A 580 0.93 -29.99 -75.00
C SER A 580 0.47 -29.88 -76.46
N LEU A 581 -0.67 -29.23 -76.69
CA LEU A 581 -1.24 -29.07 -78.03
C LEU A 581 -0.30 -28.30 -78.98
N SER A 582 0.46 -27.32 -78.47
CA SER A 582 1.48 -26.61 -79.25
C SER A 582 2.69 -27.50 -79.60
N ASN A 583 3.00 -28.50 -78.79
CA ASN A 583 4.04 -29.49 -79.08
C ASN A 583 3.52 -30.56 -80.06
N ASP A 584 2.28 -31.00 -79.90
CA ASP A 584 1.59 -31.91 -80.83
C ASP A 584 1.43 -31.28 -82.22
N GLU A 585 1.11 -29.98 -82.30
CA GLU A 585 1.08 -29.21 -83.55
C GLU A 585 2.46 -29.15 -84.22
N LEU A 586 3.54 -29.05 -83.43
CA LEU A 586 4.92 -29.03 -83.94
C LEU A 586 5.35 -30.42 -84.44
N GLU A 587 4.97 -31.50 -83.77
CA GLU A 587 5.21 -32.87 -84.24
C GLU A 587 4.39 -33.19 -85.50
N LEU A 588 3.14 -32.71 -85.58
CA LEU A 588 2.31 -32.80 -86.78
C LEU A 588 2.92 -32.02 -87.96
N LYS A 589 3.40 -30.80 -87.75
CA LYS A 589 4.14 -30.03 -88.78
C LYS A 589 5.38 -30.77 -89.27
N LYS A 590 6.13 -31.42 -88.37
CA LYS A 590 7.26 -32.27 -88.75
C LYS A 590 6.82 -33.44 -89.64
N LYS A 591 5.78 -34.19 -89.25
CA LYS A 591 5.22 -35.29 -90.04
C LYS A 591 4.68 -34.82 -91.41
N VAL A 592 4.07 -33.63 -91.48
CA VAL A 592 3.67 -33.02 -92.77
C VAL A 592 4.89 -32.75 -93.64
N SER A 593 5.97 -32.16 -93.11
CA SER A 593 7.19 -31.94 -93.89
C SER A 593 7.86 -33.25 -94.34
N GLU A 594 7.79 -34.32 -93.54
CA GLU A 594 8.27 -35.66 -93.92
C GLU A 594 7.41 -36.24 -95.06
N MET A 595 6.09 -36.09 -95.01
CA MET A 595 5.17 -36.46 -96.10
C MET A 595 5.42 -35.65 -97.38
N GLU A 596 5.56 -34.32 -97.29
CA GLU A 596 5.88 -33.44 -98.43
C GLU A 596 7.18 -33.86 -99.12
N ASN A 597 8.22 -34.19 -98.35
CA ASN A 597 9.46 -34.73 -98.90
C ASN A 597 9.22 -36.04 -99.67
N THR A 598 8.47 -37.00 -99.10
CA THR A 598 8.14 -38.24 -99.83
C THR A 598 7.30 -37.98 -101.09
N GLU A 599 6.42 -36.97 -101.08
CA GLU A 599 5.65 -36.59 -102.27
C GLU A 599 6.56 -36.02 -103.38
N THR A 600 7.56 -35.20 -103.03
CA THR A 600 8.54 -34.72 -104.02
C THR A 600 9.39 -35.84 -104.59
N GLU A 601 9.78 -36.83 -103.78
CA GLU A 601 10.53 -38.00 -104.24
C GLU A 601 9.69 -38.89 -105.18
N LEU A 602 8.40 -39.08 -104.88
CA LEU A 602 7.46 -39.80 -105.74
C LEU A 602 7.19 -39.03 -107.05
N ARG A 603 7.05 -37.70 -107.00
CA ARG A 603 6.92 -36.84 -108.20
C ARG A 603 8.17 -36.94 -109.10
N SER A 604 9.36 -36.99 -108.52
CA SER A 604 10.61 -37.23 -109.27
C SER A 604 10.60 -38.59 -109.97
N LYS A 605 10.20 -39.66 -109.25
CA LYS A 605 10.08 -41.01 -109.82
C LYS A 605 9.04 -41.09 -110.93
N ILE A 606 7.92 -40.38 -110.82
CA ILE A 606 6.91 -40.27 -111.89
C ILE A 606 7.53 -39.63 -113.13
N SER A 607 8.26 -38.51 -112.99
CA SER A 607 8.94 -37.87 -114.12
C SER A 607 9.99 -38.79 -114.78
N ASP A 608 10.75 -39.56 -113.99
CA ASP A 608 11.66 -40.59 -114.52
C ASP A 608 10.94 -41.71 -115.29
N HIS A 609 9.67 -42.00 -114.97
CA HIS A 609 8.84 -42.96 -115.70
C HIS A 609 8.23 -42.33 -116.97
N GLU A 610 7.81 -41.06 -116.93
CA GLU A 610 7.34 -40.30 -118.10
C GLU A 610 8.45 -40.13 -119.16
N ASN A 611 9.68 -39.87 -118.73
CA ASN A 611 10.86 -39.79 -119.60
C ASN A 611 11.18 -41.15 -120.26
N LYS A 612 10.98 -42.28 -119.55
CA LYS A 612 11.13 -43.62 -120.13
C LYS A 612 10.00 -43.96 -121.11
N LEU A 613 8.76 -43.60 -120.76
CA LEU A 613 7.57 -43.83 -121.60
C LEU A 613 7.67 -43.08 -122.93
N THR A 614 8.08 -41.80 -122.90
CA THR A 614 8.31 -40.99 -124.12
C THR A 614 9.47 -41.52 -124.97
N GLN A 615 10.51 -42.10 -124.35
CA GLN A 615 11.59 -42.76 -125.11
C GLN A 615 11.11 -44.05 -125.79
N SER A 616 10.32 -44.90 -125.13
CA SER A 616 9.71 -46.07 -125.77
C SER A 616 8.69 -45.70 -126.85
N SER A 617 7.97 -44.59 -126.69
CA SER A 617 7.03 -44.10 -127.71
C SER A 617 7.72 -43.76 -129.03
N LYS A 618 8.93 -43.18 -128.99
CA LYS A 618 9.72 -42.89 -130.21
C LYS A 618 10.19 -44.14 -130.94
N GLN A 619 10.58 -45.19 -130.21
CA GLN A 619 10.97 -46.47 -130.81
C GLN A 619 9.80 -47.14 -131.54
N LEU A 620 8.57 -46.86 -131.13
CA LEU A 620 7.35 -47.36 -131.76
C LEU A 620 7.03 -46.58 -133.05
N GLU A 621 7.21 -45.25 -133.04
CA GLU A 621 7.04 -44.37 -134.20
C GLU A 621 8.09 -44.65 -135.32
N GLU A 622 9.33 -45.00 -134.96
CA GLU A 622 10.36 -45.45 -135.91
C GLU A 622 9.98 -46.79 -136.60
N LEU A 623 9.34 -47.71 -135.88
CA LEU A 623 8.86 -48.99 -136.43
C LEU A 623 7.64 -48.81 -137.36
N GLU A 624 6.73 -47.89 -137.06
CA GLU A 624 5.61 -47.57 -137.96
C GLU A 624 6.08 -46.95 -139.28
N GLN A 625 7.10 -46.08 -139.25
CA GLN A 625 7.70 -45.55 -140.49
C GLN A 625 8.40 -46.64 -141.32
N PHE A 626 9.06 -47.61 -140.66
CA PHE A 626 9.70 -48.75 -141.35
C PHE A 626 8.68 -49.67 -142.05
N LEU A 627 7.56 -50.00 -141.38
CA LEU A 627 6.47 -50.80 -141.98
C LEU A 627 5.89 -50.12 -143.22
N LYS A 628 5.61 -48.81 -143.12
CA LYS A 628 5.02 -48.01 -144.20
C LYS A 628 5.91 -47.92 -145.45
N SER A 629 7.23 -48.02 -145.29
CA SER A 629 8.17 -48.17 -146.40
C SER A 629 7.97 -49.49 -147.15
N LYS A 630 7.78 -50.60 -146.43
CA LYS A 630 7.65 -51.95 -147.03
C LYS A 630 6.30 -52.19 -147.69
N GLU A 631 5.25 -51.52 -147.24
CA GLU A 631 3.95 -51.51 -147.93
C GLU A 631 4.05 -50.85 -149.33
N SER A 632 4.92 -49.85 -149.50
CA SER A 632 5.12 -49.17 -150.80
C SER A 632 5.82 -50.06 -151.83
N GLU A 633 6.91 -50.75 -151.44
CA GLU A 633 7.64 -51.68 -152.31
C GLU A 633 6.74 -52.82 -152.83
N LEU A 634 5.83 -53.31 -151.98
CA LEU A 634 4.92 -54.39 -152.33
C LEU A 634 3.90 -53.97 -153.41
N HIS A 635 3.44 -52.72 -153.38
CA HIS A 635 2.49 -52.20 -154.38
C HIS A 635 3.12 -52.03 -155.77
N GLU A 636 4.39 -51.62 -155.85
CA GLU A 636 5.12 -51.47 -157.10
C GLU A 636 5.36 -52.83 -157.78
N CYS A 637 5.76 -53.84 -157.01
CA CYS A 637 5.94 -55.22 -157.49
C CYS A 637 4.63 -55.87 -158.02
N ILE A 638 3.46 -55.44 -157.54
CA ILE A 638 2.16 -55.92 -158.05
C ILE A 638 1.84 -55.31 -159.42
N ALA A 639 2.24 -54.06 -159.68
CA ALA A 639 2.00 -53.37 -160.94
C ALA A 639 2.79 -54.00 -162.10
N GLU A 640 4.10 -54.25 -161.93
CA GLU A 640 4.91 -54.93 -162.96
C GLU A 640 4.35 -56.31 -163.34
N LYS A 641 3.86 -57.05 -162.33
CA LYS A 641 3.27 -58.38 -162.50
C LYS A 641 2.00 -58.37 -163.36
N ASP A 642 1.19 -57.30 -163.32
CA ASP A 642 -0.01 -57.17 -164.16
C ASP A 642 0.31 -56.63 -165.56
N GLU A 643 1.33 -55.78 -165.74
CA GLU A 643 1.79 -55.35 -167.07
C GLU A 643 2.39 -56.51 -167.87
N LEU A 644 3.17 -57.39 -167.22
CA LEU A 644 3.73 -58.60 -167.83
C LEU A 644 2.65 -59.60 -168.30
N LEU A 645 1.49 -59.66 -167.64
CA LEU A 645 0.37 -60.51 -168.05
C LEU A 645 -0.24 -60.06 -169.38
N VAL A 646 -0.40 -58.75 -169.60
CA VAL A 646 -0.89 -58.20 -170.88
C VAL A 646 0.07 -58.53 -172.02
N ARG A 647 1.38 -58.36 -171.78
CA ARG A 647 2.44 -58.63 -172.77
C ARG A 647 2.51 -60.10 -173.23
N ASN A 648 2.09 -61.05 -172.37
CA ASN A 648 2.06 -62.48 -172.68
C ASN A 648 0.88 -62.87 -173.59
N ALA A 649 -0.26 -62.17 -173.46
CA ALA A 649 -1.41 -62.35 -174.36
C ALA A 649 -1.10 -61.94 -175.80
N GLU A 650 -0.40 -60.81 -176.00
CA GLU A 650 -0.01 -60.32 -177.33
C GLU A 650 0.99 -61.26 -178.05
N LEU A 651 1.92 -61.87 -177.30
CA LEU A 651 2.87 -62.84 -177.84
C LEU A 651 2.17 -64.13 -178.31
N SER A 652 1.16 -64.59 -177.56
CA SER A 652 0.38 -65.78 -177.91
C SER A 652 -0.35 -65.62 -179.24
N GLN A 653 -0.83 -64.41 -179.57
CA GLN A 653 -1.50 -64.12 -180.83
C GLN A 653 -0.55 -64.16 -182.05
N LYS A 654 0.76 -63.92 -181.86
CA LYS A 654 1.76 -64.02 -182.94
C LYS A 654 2.16 -65.45 -183.26
N ASN A 655 2.24 -66.36 -182.28
CA ASN A 655 2.63 -67.76 -182.52
C ASN A 655 1.68 -68.51 -183.47
N LEU A 656 0.37 -68.23 -183.41
CA LEU A 656 -0.62 -68.79 -184.33
C LEU A 656 -0.40 -68.42 -185.81
N SER A 657 0.32 -67.32 -186.10
CA SER A 657 0.68 -66.94 -187.48
C SER A 657 2.00 -67.55 -187.98
N VAL A 658 2.79 -68.18 -187.10
CA VAL A 658 4.06 -68.83 -187.45
C VAL A 658 3.86 -70.32 -187.74
N GLN A 659 2.99 -70.98 -186.98
CA GLN A 659 2.74 -72.43 -187.14
C GLN A 659 2.31 -72.80 -188.58
N SER A 660 1.45 -71.98 -189.21
CA SER A 660 0.97 -72.13 -190.59
C SER A 660 2.03 -71.94 -191.67
N SER A 661 3.22 -71.44 -191.33
CA SER A 661 4.38 -71.44 -192.24
C SER A 661 5.20 -72.74 -192.17
N SER A 662 5.17 -73.43 -191.02
CA SER A 662 5.90 -74.68 -190.79
C SER A 662 5.36 -75.84 -191.63
N ASP A 663 4.03 -75.90 -191.80
CA ASP A 663 3.35 -76.88 -192.67
C ASP A 663 3.80 -76.80 -194.14
N SER A 664 4.32 -75.67 -194.60
CA SER A 664 4.89 -75.55 -195.94
C SER A 664 6.29 -76.18 -196.06
N ILE A 665 7.10 -76.12 -195.00
CA ILE A 665 8.51 -76.54 -195.01
C ILE A 665 8.63 -78.06 -194.75
N ILE A 666 7.79 -78.61 -193.86
CA ILE A 666 7.77 -80.05 -193.57
C ILE A 666 7.37 -80.87 -194.81
N ASN A 667 6.51 -80.32 -195.68
CA ASN A 667 6.16 -80.97 -196.95
C ASN A 667 7.29 -80.93 -197.99
N GLN A 668 8.32 -80.10 -197.79
CA GLN A 668 9.52 -80.07 -198.63
C GLN A 668 10.58 -81.06 -198.11
N LEU A 669 10.78 -81.14 -196.78
CA LEU A 669 11.68 -82.12 -196.16
C LEU A 669 11.21 -83.59 -196.28
N LYS A 670 9.90 -83.82 -196.54
CA LYS A 670 9.37 -85.13 -196.96
C LYS A 670 9.92 -85.63 -198.32
N SER A 671 10.54 -84.77 -199.12
CA SER A 671 11.26 -85.16 -200.33
C SER A 671 12.70 -85.57 -200.00
N GLU A 672 13.44 -84.68 -199.34
CA GLU A 672 14.89 -84.83 -199.09
C GLU A 672 15.27 -86.12 -198.35
N ILE A 673 14.48 -86.53 -197.35
CA ILE A 673 14.78 -87.73 -196.53
C ILE A 673 14.60 -89.01 -197.34
N LYS A 674 13.66 -89.03 -198.30
CA LYS A 674 13.43 -90.20 -199.15
C LYS A 674 14.61 -90.48 -200.09
N ASP A 675 15.31 -89.43 -200.54
CA ASP A 675 16.52 -89.57 -201.34
C ASP A 675 17.77 -89.91 -200.47
N GLN A 676 17.64 -89.90 -199.13
CA GLN A 676 18.68 -90.33 -198.19
C GLN A 676 18.53 -91.79 -197.73
N ASP A 677 17.33 -92.39 -197.80
CA ASP A 677 17.13 -93.83 -197.61
C ASP A 677 18.03 -94.62 -198.60
N ASP A 678 17.92 -94.33 -199.91
CA ASP A 678 18.64 -95.05 -200.98
C ASP A 678 20.17 -94.86 -200.97
N HIS A 679 20.69 -93.80 -200.34
CA HIS A 679 22.13 -93.50 -200.35
C HIS A 679 22.91 -94.18 -199.22
N ILE A 680 22.30 -94.39 -198.05
CA ILE A 680 22.97 -95.02 -196.90
C ILE A 680 23.16 -96.53 -197.13
N ASP A 681 22.15 -97.22 -197.68
CA ASP A 681 22.22 -98.66 -197.99
C ASP A 681 23.36 -99.00 -198.97
N ASN A 682 23.69 -98.10 -199.89
CA ASN A 682 24.83 -98.27 -200.81
C ASN A 682 26.18 -97.91 -200.17
N LEU A 683 26.24 -96.95 -199.24
CA LEU A 683 27.52 -96.38 -198.78
C LEU A 683 28.25 -97.19 -197.69
N LYS A 684 27.60 -98.16 -197.02
CA LYS A 684 28.28 -98.94 -195.97
C LYS A 684 28.31 -100.47 -196.09
N GLN A 685 27.78 -101.05 -197.17
CA GLN A 685 28.39 -102.29 -197.70
C GLN A 685 29.86 -102.06 -198.13
N SER A 686 30.23 -100.79 -198.40
CA SER A 686 31.63 -100.35 -198.55
C SER A 686 32.41 -100.21 -197.23
N HIS A 687 31.79 -100.44 -196.07
CA HIS A 687 32.48 -100.41 -194.76
C HIS A 687 33.02 -101.78 -194.40
N ASP A 688 32.20 -102.83 -194.58
CA ASP A 688 32.53 -104.23 -194.30
C ASP A 688 33.79 -104.68 -195.08
N SER A 689 33.97 -104.15 -196.29
CA SER A 689 35.10 -104.44 -197.19
C SER A 689 36.37 -103.59 -196.93
N LEU A 690 36.29 -102.53 -196.11
CA LEU A 690 37.46 -101.74 -195.70
C LEU A 690 37.92 -102.04 -194.27
N GLN A 691 37.04 -102.49 -193.37
CA GLN A 691 37.46 -102.86 -192.02
C GLN A 691 38.31 -104.14 -191.99
N GLU A 692 38.04 -105.10 -192.88
CA GLU A 692 38.88 -106.31 -193.07
C GLU A 692 40.33 -105.97 -193.48
N ASN A 693 40.57 -104.77 -194.03
CA ASN A 693 41.91 -104.25 -194.34
C ASN A 693 42.53 -103.43 -193.18
N VAL A 694 41.72 -102.87 -192.27
CA VAL A 694 42.21 -102.18 -191.06
C VAL A 694 42.83 -103.16 -190.07
N ASP A 695 42.32 -104.40 -189.99
CA ASP A 695 42.93 -105.52 -189.24
C ASP A 695 44.39 -105.83 -189.62
N VAL A 696 44.82 -105.39 -190.81
CA VAL A 696 46.16 -105.67 -191.37
C VAL A 696 47.15 -104.51 -191.13
N HIS A 697 46.71 -103.25 -191.15
CA HIS A 697 47.62 -102.10 -191.13
C HIS A 697 47.92 -101.51 -189.74
N GLU A 698 46.94 -101.35 -188.84
CA GLU A 698 47.19 -100.65 -187.56
C GLU A 698 47.91 -101.52 -186.52
N LYS A 699 48.23 -102.77 -186.87
CA LYS A 699 49.20 -103.61 -186.16
C LYS A 699 50.66 -103.15 -186.34
N LYS A 700 50.93 -102.12 -187.15
CA LYS A 700 52.27 -101.53 -187.36
C LYS A 700 52.42 -100.05 -186.96
N ILE A 701 51.38 -99.43 -186.39
CA ILE A 701 51.52 -98.22 -185.55
C ILE A 701 51.12 -98.62 -184.12
N LYS A 702 51.82 -99.64 -183.61
CA LYS A 702 51.54 -100.31 -182.32
C LYS A 702 52.82 -100.66 -181.56
N GLU A 703 53.88 -99.89 -181.82
CA GLU A 703 55.26 -100.16 -181.37
C GLU A 703 55.99 -98.90 -180.83
N LEU A 704 55.29 -97.77 -180.67
CA LEU A 704 55.78 -96.54 -180.00
C LEU A 704 54.55 -95.86 -179.31
N GLU A 705 54.22 -96.11 -178.05
CA GLU A 705 54.92 -95.79 -176.77
C GLU A 705 54.68 -94.33 -176.29
N ASP A 706 54.34 -94.04 -175.01
CA ASP A 706 53.67 -94.86 -173.99
C ASP A 706 53.19 -94.01 -172.78
N GLY A 707 52.19 -94.51 -172.00
CA GLY A 707 52.11 -94.28 -170.55
C GLY A 707 51.03 -93.36 -169.90
N LYS A 708 50.30 -93.96 -168.93
CA LYS A 708 49.89 -93.42 -167.59
C LYS A 708 48.70 -92.44 -167.46
N GLU A 709 47.94 -92.35 -166.35
CA GLU A 709 47.44 -93.29 -165.28
C GLU A 709 46.51 -92.49 -164.29
N GLU A 710 45.63 -93.17 -163.51
CA GLU A 710 44.98 -92.70 -162.23
C GLU A 710 43.98 -91.47 -162.25
N ASN A 711 43.03 -91.21 -161.30
CA ASN A 711 42.17 -91.97 -160.35
C ASN A 711 41.16 -90.98 -159.62
N GLU A 712 40.03 -91.27 -158.92
CA GLU A 712 39.10 -92.43 -158.81
C GLU A 712 37.70 -92.06 -158.12
N GLN A 713 37.15 -92.96 -157.29
CA GLN A 713 35.91 -93.10 -156.45
C GLN A 713 35.53 -92.01 -155.40
N THR A 714 34.46 -92.05 -154.54
CA THR A 714 33.09 -92.66 -154.37
C THR A 714 32.38 -91.87 -153.20
N SER A 715 31.06 -91.85 -152.89
CA SER A 715 29.78 -92.45 -153.37
C SER A 715 29.23 -93.75 -152.72
N THR A 716 28.16 -93.66 -151.88
CA THR A 716 26.89 -94.47 -151.84
C THR A 716 26.17 -94.57 -150.45
N GLN A 717 24.89 -95.02 -150.48
CA GLN A 717 24.04 -95.60 -149.41
C GLN A 717 23.37 -94.70 -148.33
N VAL A 718 22.19 -94.22 -148.71
CA VAL A 718 21.00 -94.09 -147.83
C VAL A 718 20.29 -95.47 -147.74
N SER A 719 19.33 -95.62 -146.82
CA SER A 719 18.24 -96.63 -146.86
C SER A 719 18.45 -98.01 -146.22
N THR A 720 19.44 -98.20 -145.34
CA THR A 720 19.60 -99.47 -144.58
C THR A 720 19.33 -99.32 -143.08
N LEU A 721 18.14 -99.80 -142.68
CA LEU A 721 17.78 -100.30 -141.34
C LEU A 721 17.35 -99.28 -140.26
N GLU A 722 16.17 -98.69 -140.44
CA GLU A 722 15.37 -98.03 -139.38
C GLU A 722 14.84 -98.99 -138.26
N GLN A 723 15.38 -100.22 -138.14
CA GLN A 723 14.66 -101.36 -137.58
C GLN A 723 15.45 -102.24 -136.58
N THR A 724 16.69 -101.89 -136.21
CA THR A 724 17.60 -102.84 -135.51
C THR A 724 18.16 -102.38 -134.17
N VAL A 725 17.90 -101.14 -133.71
CA VAL A 725 18.40 -100.61 -132.42
C VAL A 725 17.28 -100.23 -131.45
N THR A 726 16.02 -100.54 -131.78
CA THR A 726 14.98 -100.77 -130.75
C THR A 726 15.37 -101.92 -129.80
N ASP A 727 16.15 -102.89 -130.30
CA ASP A 727 16.35 -104.20 -129.68
C ASP A 727 17.73 -104.34 -128.98
N LEU A 728 18.50 -103.24 -128.88
CA LEU A 728 19.58 -103.08 -127.90
C LEU A 728 19.22 -102.06 -126.79
N GLN A 729 17.91 -101.90 -126.59
CA GLN A 729 17.27 -101.89 -125.27
C GLN A 729 18.16 -102.33 -124.09
N GLU A 730 18.06 -101.58 -122.99
CA GLU A 730 17.90 -102.10 -121.62
C GLU A 730 19.04 -102.97 -121.03
N GLN A 731 20.12 -103.23 -121.77
CA GLN A 731 21.18 -104.12 -121.35
C GLN A 731 22.46 -103.37 -120.99
N LEU A 732 22.81 -103.47 -119.71
CA LEU A 732 24.12 -103.09 -119.14
C LEU A 732 24.38 -101.56 -119.20
N ALA A 733 23.84 -100.73 -118.31
CA ALA A 733 23.65 -100.95 -116.86
C ALA A 733 24.90 -101.48 -116.11
N ASP A 734 25.93 -101.93 -116.82
CA ASP A 734 27.14 -102.53 -116.24
C ASP A 734 28.28 -102.67 -117.29
N LYS A 735 28.99 -101.55 -117.55
CA LYS A 735 30.27 -101.35 -116.86
C LYS A 735 30.68 -99.87 -116.85
N ASN A 736 30.94 -99.27 -115.69
CA ASN A 736 31.93 -99.59 -114.64
C ASN A 736 33.39 -99.34 -115.05
N LYS A 737 34.11 -98.70 -114.12
CA LYS A 737 35.57 -98.77 -113.88
C LYS A 737 36.47 -98.29 -115.04
N ALA A 738 37.36 -97.34 -114.68
CA ALA A 738 38.13 -96.47 -115.57
C ALA A 738 37.24 -95.45 -116.31
N LEU A 739 37.62 -94.17 -116.44
CA LEU A 739 38.98 -93.62 -116.37
C LEU A 739 39.28 -92.76 -115.11
N LYS A 740 38.98 -93.31 -113.92
CA LYS A 740 39.46 -92.94 -112.56
C LYS A 740 41.02 -92.98 -112.43
N LYS A 741 41.79 -92.52 -113.43
CA LYS A 741 43.21 -92.89 -113.58
C LYS A 741 44.16 -91.96 -114.34
N GLN A 742 43.72 -90.96 -115.11
CA GLN A 742 44.65 -90.28 -116.05
C GLN A 742 45.49 -89.15 -115.41
N GLU A 743 44.91 -88.03 -115.00
CA GLU A 743 45.62 -86.72 -115.08
C GLU A 743 45.73 -85.87 -113.80
N GLN A 744 45.51 -86.42 -112.60
CA GLN A 744 45.99 -85.74 -111.38
C GLN A 744 46.37 -86.64 -110.17
N ARG A 745 47.41 -87.51 -110.15
CA ARG A 745 48.56 -87.81 -111.04
C ARG A 745 49.59 -86.74 -111.37
N LEU A 746 49.24 -85.46 -111.24
CA LEU A 746 50.16 -84.32 -111.26
C LEU A 746 50.46 -83.81 -109.84
N ARG A 747 49.81 -84.36 -108.81
CA ARG A 747 50.06 -84.03 -107.39
C ARG A 747 50.77 -85.12 -106.59
N ASP A 748 50.87 -86.36 -107.09
CA ASP A 748 51.60 -87.44 -106.39
C ASP A 748 53.13 -87.30 -106.46
N LEU A 749 53.66 -86.83 -107.60
CA LEU A 749 54.82 -87.53 -108.18
C LEU A 749 56.22 -87.04 -107.76
N GLN A 750 56.36 -86.00 -106.93
CA GLN A 750 57.68 -85.34 -106.77
C GLN A 750 58.13 -85.00 -105.34
N LYS A 751 57.23 -84.81 -104.37
CA LYS A 751 57.57 -84.28 -103.03
C LYS A 751 56.63 -84.90 -101.99
N THR A 752 57.02 -85.87 -101.17
CA THR A 752 58.38 -86.36 -100.83
C THR A 752 58.25 -87.79 -100.29
N LEU A 753 58.81 -88.86 -100.84
CA LEU A 753 59.81 -89.06 -101.91
C LEU A 753 61.26 -88.64 -101.58
N GLN A 754 61.59 -88.70 -100.29
CA GLN A 754 62.91 -88.83 -99.65
C GLN A 754 62.60 -89.16 -98.17
N ARG A 755 63.02 -90.25 -97.54
CA ARG A 755 64.16 -91.19 -97.75
C ARG A 755 63.80 -92.58 -97.14
N GLU A 756 64.40 -93.76 -97.41
CA GLU A 756 65.26 -94.31 -98.50
C GLU A 756 65.41 -95.87 -98.32
N LEU A 757 64.32 -96.65 -98.33
CA LEU A 757 64.29 -98.14 -98.30
C LEU A 757 63.10 -98.61 -99.17
N ARG A 758 63.16 -99.31 -100.34
CA ARG A 758 63.85 -100.49 -100.92
C ARG A 758 63.05 -101.83 -100.80
N VAL A 759 62.86 -102.54 -101.96
CA VAL A 759 62.26 -103.90 -102.22
C VAL A 759 60.69 -103.97 -102.22
N GLN A 760 59.93 -103.95 -103.35
CA GLN A 760 59.54 -104.96 -104.40
C GLN A 760 58.53 -106.09 -103.98
N PRO A 761 57.51 -106.56 -104.79
CA PRO A 761 56.82 -106.02 -106.01
C PRO A 761 55.24 -106.30 -106.22
N LEU A 762 54.43 -105.29 -106.68
CA LEU A 762 53.11 -105.27 -107.44
C LEU A 762 51.82 -106.10 -107.01
N PRO A 763 50.49 -105.71 -107.18
CA PRO A 763 49.69 -104.48 -107.54
C PRO A 763 48.64 -104.03 -106.42
N SER A 764 47.34 -103.59 -106.49
CA SER A 764 46.18 -103.30 -107.44
C SER A 764 45.05 -102.35 -106.81
N ASP A 765 43.82 -102.14 -107.37
CA ASP A 765 42.80 -101.08 -106.91
C ASP A 765 41.26 -101.17 -107.33
N GLU A 766 40.29 -100.46 -106.65
CA GLU A 766 38.79 -100.38 -106.94
C GLU A 766 37.94 -99.17 -106.31
N PRO A 767 36.61 -98.91 -106.63
CA PRO A 767 35.57 -98.11 -105.84
C PRO A 767 34.03 -98.51 -106.04
N VAL A 768 32.86 -97.89 -105.64
CA VAL A 768 32.19 -97.08 -104.52
C VAL A 768 30.61 -96.96 -104.79
N VAL A 769 29.69 -96.48 -103.87
CA VAL A 769 28.17 -96.63 -103.84
C VAL A 769 27.30 -95.39 -103.36
N ILE A 770 25.94 -95.45 -103.32
CA ILE A 770 24.87 -94.43 -102.97
C ILE A 770 23.87 -94.91 -101.82
N ASP A 771 23.24 -93.97 -101.06
CA ASP A 771 22.02 -94.02 -100.17
C ASP A 771 21.80 -95.04 -99.01
N GLY A 772 21.02 -94.66 -97.97
CA GLY A 772 20.43 -95.60 -96.98
C GLY A 772 19.90 -95.05 -95.61
N ALA A 773 18.73 -95.50 -95.14
CA ALA A 773 17.85 -94.94 -94.10
C ALA A 773 18.07 -95.29 -92.58
N SER A 774 17.48 -94.45 -91.69
CA SER A 774 16.80 -94.70 -90.37
C SER A 774 17.41 -95.55 -89.21
N PHE A 775 17.30 -95.09 -87.93
CA PHE A 775 16.79 -95.84 -86.73
C PHE A 775 16.60 -94.93 -85.46
N THR A 776 16.31 -95.47 -84.26
CA THR A 776 15.65 -94.77 -83.09
C THR A 776 16.42 -94.73 -81.71
N PRO A 777 15.88 -94.96 -80.47
CA PRO A 777 15.90 -93.98 -79.34
C PRO A 777 16.50 -94.56 -78.00
N PRO A 778 16.07 -94.32 -76.72
CA PRO A 778 15.63 -93.14 -75.90
C PRO A 778 16.36 -92.99 -74.48
N MET A 779 15.82 -92.15 -73.56
CA MET A 779 15.77 -92.27 -72.05
C MET A 779 16.81 -91.66 -71.04
N GLN A 780 16.32 -90.68 -70.25
CA GLN A 780 16.27 -90.58 -68.75
C GLN A 780 17.46 -90.31 -67.77
N ARG A 781 17.18 -89.36 -66.84
CA ARG A 781 17.32 -89.36 -65.33
C ARG A 781 18.61 -88.86 -64.57
N LYS A 782 18.33 -87.91 -63.64
CA LYS A 782 18.77 -87.79 -62.20
C LYS A 782 20.21 -87.37 -61.80
N ILE A 783 20.33 -86.30 -60.96
CA ILE A 783 20.91 -86.23 -59.56
C ILE A 783 21.33 -84.79 -59.14
N SER A 784 21.23 -84.50 -57.83
CA SER A 784 21.86 -83.38 -57.06
C SER A 784 21.48 -81.91 -57.36
N GLU A 785 21.76 -80.94 -56.47
CA GLU A 785 21.34 -80.81 -55.05
C GLU A 785 21.61 -79.39 -54.48
N SER A 786 20.66 -78.88 -53.70
CA SER A 786 20.82 -77.81 -52.68
C SER A 786 21.03 -76.34 -53.10
N ARG A 787 20.50 -75.46 -52.22
CA ARG A 787 20.75 -74.01 -52.04
C ARG A 787 20.22 -73.06 -53.13
N ASN A 788 19.49 -71.98 -52.80
CA ASN A 788 19.03 -71.56 -51.46
C ASN A 788 17.74 -70.72 -51.49
N SER A 789 16.77 -71.15 -50.67
CA SER A 789 15.82 -70.39 -49.82
C SER A 789 15.00 -69.18 -50.35
N PRO A 790 13.76 -68.97 -49.88
CA PRO A 790 12.74 -68.31 -50.70
C PRO A 790 12.07 -67.06 -50.09
N LEU A 791 11.25 -66.44 -50.94
CA LEU A 791 10.00 -65.73 -50.65
C LEU A 791 9.16 -66.46 -49.56
N LYS A 792 8.17 -65.89 -48.84
CA LYS A 792 7.46 -64.60 -48.69
C LYS A 792 6.00 -65.01 -48.35
N ASP A 793 5.22 -64.15 -47.70
CA ASP A 793 3.75 -64.28 -47.53
C ASP A 793 3.25 -65.46 -46.64
N ASN A 794 2.06 -65.47 -46.01
CA ASN A 794 1.16 -64.44 -45.44
C ASN A 794 0.05 -65.20 -44.61
N ILE A 795 -1.00 -64.48 -44.13
CA ILE A 795 -2.38 -64.97 -43.83
C ILE A 795 -2.74 -65.47 -42.40
N ASP A 796 -3.84 -64.86 -41.90
CA ASP A 796 -4.91 -65.27 -40.96
C ASP A 796 -4.82 -65.40 -39.40
N PHE A 797 -5.57 -64.47 -38.78
CA PHE A 797 -6.76 -64.64 -37.91
C PHE A 797 -6.72 -65.34 -36.52
N LYS A 798 -7.23 -64.57 -35.54
CA LYS A 798 -8.23 -64.90 -34.49
C LYS A 798 -7.84 -65.49 -33.12
N ASP A 799 -8.17 -64.65 -32.12
CA ASP A 799 -9.08 -64.90 -30.99
C ASP A 799 -8.65 -65.63 -29.68
N HIS A 800 -8.65 -64.81 -28.62
CA HIS A 800 -9.38 -64.99 -27.34
C HIS A 800 -8.77 -65.74 -26.12
N ASN A 801 -8.34 -64.91 -25.13
CA ASN A 801 -8.73 -64.96 -23.70
C ASN A 801 -8.15 -66.12 -22.80
N PRO A 802 -8.36 -66.17 -21.45
CA PRO A 802 -9.12 -65.27 -20.56
C PRO A 802 -8.53 -64.87 -19.15
N ALA A 803 -8.95 -63.67 -18.68
CA ALA A 803 -9.51 -63.33 -17.35
C ALA A 803 -8.72 -63.35 -15.99
N THR A 804 -9.36 -62.68 -14.99
CA THR A 804 -9.26 -62.80 -13.50
C THR A 804 -8.41 -61.72 -12.77
N ILE A 805 -8.92 -60.59 -12.24
CA ILE A 805 -9.89 -60.27 -11.13
C ILE A 805 -9.23 -59.94 -9.75
N SER A 806 -9.30 -58.64 -9.34
CA SER A 806 -9.41 -58.11 -7.93
C SER A 806 -8.26 -58.36 -6.90
N HIS A 807 -8.10 -57.72 -5.71
CA HIS A 807 -8.43 -56.38 -5.14
C HIS A 807 -7.81 -56.25 -3.70
N VAL A 808 -7.83 -55.05 -3.07
CA VAL A 808 -7.52 -54.76 -1.62
C VAL A 808 -6.02 -54.74 -1.18
N MET A 809 -5.73 -54.32 0.07
CA MET A 809 -4.47 -53.67 0.54
C MET A 809 -3.85 -54.26 1.84
N LYS A 810 -2.51 -54.08 2.02
CA LYS A 810 -1.75 -53.95 3.32
C LYS A 810 -1.68 -55.20 4.25
N PRO A 811 -0.84 -55.27 5.34
CA PRO A 811 -0.14 -54.21 6.11
C PRO A 811 1.39 -54.43 6.42
N PHE A 812 1.84 -54.06 7.64
CA PHE A 812 3.19 -53.90 8.25
C PHE A 812 4.03 -55.23 8.38
N GLU A 813 5.28 -55.34 8.90
CA GLU A 813 5.91 -54.71 10.11
C GLU A 813 7.45 -55.00 10.31
N THR A 814 8.11 -54.30 11.28
CA THR A 814 9.33 -54.62 12.11
C THR A 814 10.82 -54.26 11.75
N ASN A 815 11.47 -53.61 12.75
CA ASN A 815 12.80 -53.83 13.42
C ASN A 815 14.22 -53.31 12.98
N ASN A 816 14.90 -52.73 14.02
CA ASN A 816 16.35 -52.68 14.40
C ASN A 816 17.37 -51.95 13.49
N HIS A 817 18.49 -51.32 13.95
CA HIS A 817 19.33 -51.49 15.17
C HIS A 817 19.94 -50.14 15.72
N SER A 818 21.09 -50.15 16.43
CA SER A 818 21.62 -49.13 17.38
C SER A 818 23.11 -48.71 17.15
N ASP A 819 23.58 -47.55 17.68
CA ASP A 819 24.77 -47.37 18.58
C ASP A 819 25.04 -45.88 19.05
N ASN A 820 26.15 -45.61 19.77
CA ASN A 820 26.50 -44.44 20.63
C ASN A 820 27.49 -43.39 20.05
N GLY A 821 27.67 -42.21 20.71
CA GLY A 821 28.77 -41.26 20.37
C GLY A 821 28.91 -39.88 21.10
N ILE A 822 29.18 -39.86 22.42
CA ILE A 822 29.97 -38.89 23.25
C ILE A 822 30.28 -37.44 22.76
N ASP A 823 29.98 -36.40 23.57
CA ASP A 823 31.00 -35.45 24.17
C ASP A 823 30.44 -34.57 25.33
N VAL A 824 31.29 -33.86 26.11
CA VAL A 824 30.96 -33.35 27.48
C VAL A 824 31.59 -31.97 27.88
N HIS A 825 30.93 -31.29 28.84
CA HIS A 825 31.40 -30.23 29.77
C HIS A 825 31.43 -28.73 29.39
N LYS A 826 30.62 -27.93 30.12
CA LYS A 826 31.11 -26.79 30.93
C LYS A 826 30.16 -26.46 32.11
N ASN A 827 30.73 -25.99 33.22
CA ASN A 827 30.07 -25.73 34.53
C ASN A 827 29.66 -24.23 34.66
N ARG A 828 28.65 -23.77 35.41
CA ARG A 828 28.06 -24.07 36.75
C ARG A 828 28.49 -23.05 37.83
N THR A 829 28.10 -21.78 37.67
CA THR A 829 28.17 -20.71 38.69
C THR A 829 26.94 -19.79 38.59
N ARG A 830 26.03 -19.84 39.58
CA ARG A 830 24.86 -18.92 39.66
C ARG A 830 24.15 -18.82 41.02
N ASN A 831 24.47 -19.68 41.99
CA ASN A 831 23.71 -19.78 43.25
C ASN A 831 24.35 -19.05 44.45
N SER A 832 25.49 -18.37 44.26
CA SER A 832 26.17 -17.65 45.35
C SER A 832 25.60 -16.24 45.58
N ASP A 833 25.25 -15.55 44.49
CA ASP A 833 24.87 -14.13 44.52
C ASP A 833 23.52 -13.89 45.21
N HIS A 834 22.67 -14.92 45.25
CA HIS A 834 21.30 -14.83 45.75
C HIS A 834 21.17 -14.82 47.28
N LEU A 835 22.27 -15.12 48.00
CA LEU A 835 22.33 -15.00 49.46
C LEU A 835 22.75 -13.58 49.88
N LEU A 836 23.87 -13.07 49.36
CA LEU A 836 24.36 -11.71 49.63
C LEU A 836 23.32 -10.61 49.32
N ARG A 837 22.48 -10.82 48.30
CA ARG A 837 21.39 -9.90 47.96
C ARG A 837 20.34 -9.75 49.07
N LYS A 838 20.15 -10.78 49.90
CA LYS A 838 19.08 -10.84 50.91
C LYS A 838 19.42 -10.11 52.21
N ASP A 839 20.72 -9.93 52.48
CA ASP A 839 21.20 -9.19 53.66
C ASP A 839 21.08 -7.67 53.41
N LEU A 840 21.43 -7.21 52.20
CA LEU A 840 21.23 -5.83 51.74
C LEU A 840 19.76 -5.40 51.70
N GLU A 841 18.84 -6.30 51.33
CA GLU A 841 17.39 -6.01 51.35
C GLU A 841 16.80 -5.86 52.76
N ASN A 842 17.55 -6.18 53.83
CA ASN A 842 17.08 -6.07 55.20
C ASN A 842 17.53 -4.82 55.95
N ASP A 843 18.62 -4.17 55.53
CA ASP A 843 19.12 -2.93 56.14
C ASP A 843 18.06 -1.81 56.08
N VAL A 844 17.80 -1.20 57.23
CA VAL A 844 16.86 -0.08 57.40
C VAL A 844 17.29 1.12 56.56
N ASN A 845 18.60 1.37 56.47
CA ASN A 845 19.15 2.44 55.63
C ASN A 845 18.85 2.20 54.15
N PHE A 846 18.95 0.96 53.67
CA PHE A 846 18.68 0.61 52.28
C PHE A 846 17.18 0.69 51.93
N LYS A 847 16.31 0.32 52.89
CA LYS A 847 14.84 0.50 52.78
C LYS A 847 14.46 1.99 52.74
N TYR A 848 15.04 2.81 53.62
CA TYR A 848 14.81 4.25 53.65
C TYR A 848 15.35 4.94 52.38
N LEU A 849 16.58 4.63 51.98
CA LEU A 849 17.19 5.09 50.72
C LEU A 849 16.31 4.76 49.51
N LYS A 850 15.83 3.51 49.40
CA LYS A 850 14.91 3.10 48.33
C LYS A 850 13.64 3.94 48.32
N HIS A 851 13.08 4.26 49.48
CA HIS A 851 11.89 5.14 49.57
C HIS A 851 12.21 6.59 49.20
N VAL A 852 13.33 7.16 49.67
CA VAL A 852 13.71 8.56 49.37
C VAL A 852 14.06 8.74 47.89
N VAL A 853 14.77 7.80 47.27
CA VAL A 853 15.07 7.83 45.83
C VAL A 853 13.80 7.64 45.00
N LEU A 854 12.93 6.70 45.37
CA LEU A 854 11.63 6.52 44.71
C LEU A 854 10.75 7.77 44.83
N LYS A 855 10.72 8.41 46.00
CA LYS A 855 10.00 9.67 46.21
C LYS A 855 10.58 10.80 45.36
N PHE A 856 11.91 10.96 45.31
CA PHE A 856 12.56 11.97 44.47
C PHE A 856 12.27 11.77 42.97
N MET A 857 12.21 10.52 42.49
CA MET A 857 11.86 10.23 41.09
C MET A 857 10.37 10.41 40.75
N LEU A 858 9.48 10.53 41.75
CA LEU A 858 8.03 10.66 41.58
C LEU A 858 7.46 11.99 42.13
N SER A 859 8.25 12.77 42.87
CA SER A 859 7.88 14.10 43.37
C SER A 859 7.85 15.11 42.23
N ARG A 860 7.00 16.14 42.39
CA ARG A 860 7.03 17.32 41.53
C ARG A 860 8.39 18.01 41.68
N GLU A 861 8.88 18.64 40.61
CA GLU A 861 10.27 19.14 40.55
C GLU A 861 10.62 20.07 41.74
N ALA A 862 9.68 20.92 42.17
CA ALA A 862 9.85 21.82 43.33
C ALA A 862 10.03 21.07 44.68
N GLU A 863 9.42 19.90 44.85
CA GLU A 863 9.62 19.04 46.02
C GLU A 863 10.94 18.27 45.93
N ALA A 864 11.33 17.88 44.71
CA ALA A 864 12.55 17.13 44.45
C ALA A 864 13.81 17.91 44.89
N VAL A 865 13.82 19.25 44.77
CA VAL A 865 14.90 20.13 45.28
C VAL A 865 15.21 19.87 46.75
N HIS A 866 14.18 19.78 47.60
CA HIS A 866 14.34 19.53 49.03
C HIS A 866 14.87 18.10 49.32
N LEU A 867 14.58 17.15 48.44
CA LEU A 867 15.02 15.76 48.56
C LEU A 867 16.48 15.54 48.09
N ILE A 868 17.05 16.39 47.22
CA ILE A 868 18.46 16.32 46.80
C ILE A 868 19.39 16.24 48.01
N ARG A 869 19.15 17.09 49.04
CA ARG A 869 20.01 17.13 50.23
C ARG A 869 19.92 15.85 51.07
N ALA A 870 18.74 15.24 51.15
CA ALA A 870 18.56 13.95 51.83
C ALA A 870 19.27 12.82 51.07
N ILE A 871 19.11 12.75 49.75
CA ILE A 871 19.79 11.75 48.90
C ILE A 871 21.30 11.90 48.97
N SER A 872 21.82 13.14 48.91
CA SER A 872 23.26 13.41 48.94
C SER A 872 23.92 12.92 50.24
N VAL A 873 23.23 13.06 51.38
CA VAL A 873 23.68 12.54 52.68
C VAL A 873 23.58 11.00 52.73
N LEU A 874 22.50 10.40 52.23
CA LEU A 874 22.31 8.95 52.26
C LEU A 874 23.27 8.19 51.32
N LEU A 875 23.50 8.73 50.12
CA LEU A 875 24.38 8.15 49.10
C LEU A 875 25.84 8.64 49.18
N HIS A 876 26.15 9.52 50.13
CA HIS A 876 27.50 10.09 50.32
C HIS A 876 28.04 10.77 49.05
N PHE A 877 27.18 11.49 48.34
CA PHE A 877 27.57 12.24 47.15
C PHE A 877 28.61 13.31 47.48
N SER A 878 29.59 13.47 46.59
CA SER A 878 30.48 14.64 46.62
C SER A 878 29.69 15.94 46.39
N PRO A 879 30.23 17.10 46.81
CA PRO A 879 29.61 18.40 46.54
C PRO A 879 29.35 18.63 45.03
N ASP A 880 30.21 18.10 44.16
CA ASP A 880 30.07 18.21 42.71
C ASP A 880 28.93 17.34 42.15
N GLU A 881 28.73 16.13 42.68
CA GLU A 881 27.60 15.27 42.31
C GLU A 881 26.26 15.83 42.83
N GLN A 882 26.25 16.33 44.08
CA GLN A 882 25.08 17.04 44.63
C GLN A 882 24.73 18.27 43.79
N LYS A 883 25.74 19.06 43.38
CA LYS A 883 25.55 20.21 42.51
C LYS A 883 25.04 19.80 41.13
N MET A 884 25.62 18.76 40.51
CA MET A 884 25.21 18.29 39.18
C MET A 884 23.71 17.90 39.15
N LEU A 885 23.18 17.33 40.24
CA LEU A 885 21.75 17.07 40.38
C LEU A 885 20.91 18.33 40.56
N HIS A 886 21.40 19.33 41.30
CA HIS A 886 20.73 20.64 41.42
C HIS A 886 20.65 21.34 40.06
N ASP A 887 21.80 21.53 39.41
CA ASP A 887 21.92 22.17 38.09
C ASP A 887 21.04 21.45 37.04
N THR A 888 20.90 20.11 37.12
CA THR A 888 20.06 19.31 36.21
C THR A 888 18.56 19.45 36.48
N LEU A 889 18.16 19.57 37.75
CA LEU A 889 16.75 19.79 38.12
C LEU A 889 16.31 21.23 37.81
N GLU A 890 17.18 22.20 38.09
CA GLU A 890 16.99 23.63 37.76
C GLU A 890 16.91 23.84 36.24
N TYR A 891 17.71 23.10 35.44
CA TYR A 891 17.57 23.04 33.99
C TYR A 891 16.23 22.45 33.52
N ARG A 892 15.60 21.54 34.28
CA ARG A 892 14.28 20.99 33.91
C ARG A 892 13.15 21.99 34.16
N MET A 893 13.22 22.72 35.27
CA MET A 893 12.29 23.79 35.61
C MET A 893 12.40 25.02 34.68
N SER A 894 13.60 25.31 34.19
CA SER A 894 13.89 26.57 33.48
C SER A 894 13.71 26.42 31.96
N TRP A 895 12.69 27.10 31.42
CA TRP A 895 12.40 27.19 29.98
C TRP A 895 13.61 27.65 29.13
N PHE A 896 14.56 28.37 29.73
CA PHE A 896 15.77 28.90 29.08
C PHE A 896 17.08 28.46 29.78
N GLY A 897 17.05 27.37 30.54
CA GLY A 897 18.22 26.86 31.24
C GLY A 897 19.35 26.44 30.28
N ILE A 898 20.61 26.70 30.65
CA ILE A 898 21.77 26.15 29.93
C ILE A 898 22.01 24.73 30.46
N ARG A 899 22.06 23.74 29.55
CA ARG A 899 22.20 22.32 29.91
C ARG A 899 23.52 22.06 30.67
N PRO A 900 23.49 21.39 31.84
CA PRO A 900 24.71 21.06 32.59
C PRO A 900 25.68 20.18 31.81
N ALA A 901 26.97 20.43 32.00
CA ALA A 901 28.05 19.71 31.34
C ALA A 901 28.31 18.34 32.00
N LEU A 902 27.50 17.34 31.63
CA LEU A 902 27.70 15.95 32.05
C LEU A 902 29.09 15.44 31.60
N GLY A 903 29.90 15.02 32.56
CA GLY A 903 31.26 14.53 32.31
C GLY A 903 31.31 13.32 31.37
N SER A 904 32.40 13.19 30.60
CA SER A 904 32.54 12.30 29.44
C SER A 904 32.59 10.78 29.73
N GLY A 905 32.10 10.33 30.90
CA GLY A 905 32.24 8.95 31.37
C GLY A 905 31.08 8.00 31.00
N GLN A 906 29.85 8.49 30.84
CA GLN A 906 28.66 7.62 30.76
C GLN A 906 28.04 7.53 29.36
N LYS A 907 28.24 6.39 28.69
CA LYS A 907 27.63 6.05 27.39
C LYS A 907 26.17 5.54 27.54
N SER A 908 25.32 6.28 28.25
CA SER A 908 23.89 5.97 28.31
C SER A 908 23.20 6.36 27.00
N LYS A 909 22.43 5.43 26.41
CA LYS A 909 21.61 5.74 25.22
C LYS A 909 20.33 6.44 25.67
N TYR A 910 20.12 7.65 25.19
CA TYR A 910 18.92 8.43 25.48
C TYR A 910 17.68 7.81 24.83
N ILE A 911 16.61 7.66 25.61
CA ILE A 911 15.25 7.41 25.12
C ILE A 911 14.49 8.73 25.35
N PRO A 912 13.90 9.36 24.32
CA PRO A 912 13.13 10.59 24.49
C PRO A 912 11.81 10.30 25.23
N PRO A 913 11.20 11.32 25.89
CA PRO A 913 9.85 11.18 26.43
C PRO A 913 8.83 10.89 25.32
N PRO A 914 7.76 10.12 25.60
CA PRO A 914 6.59 10.09 24.72
C PRO A 914 5.85 11.45 24.76
N PHE A 915 5.22 11.79 23.63
CA PHE A 915 4.20 12.84 23.48
C PHE A 915 2.82 12.18 23.28
#